data_AF-A0AAW1R8F2-F1
#
_entry.id   AF-A0AAW1R8F2-F1
#
_cell.length_a   1.000
_cell.length_b   1.000
_cell.length_c   1.000
_cell.angle_alpha   90.00
_cell.angle_beta   90.00
_cell.angle_gamma   90.00
#
_symmetry.space_group_name_H-M   'P 1'
#
loop_
_entity.id
_entity.type
_entity.pdbx_description
1 polymer ?
#
loop_
_entity_poly.entity_id
_entity_poly.type
_entity_poly.pdbx_seq_one_letter_code
_entity_poly.pdbx_strand_id
1 'polypeptide(L)'
;MSGRLRREPSDRDHPALAELDPTTKFLYTPHTVTSLLLGTLAVIYYSRVFNPPPVQDDEHQAYLNVKHGLTAAVLIFLGYSTIQGPVTCMVRPHPAVWRFAHGLLVVYLVLLSFMLFQNVNDARALLKHLYPDLGRELPERSYGGDCRLYIPGKGIHWQVIYDTVFDEFVVAHTLGWWGKALILRNYTLCWTLSILFEFMELTFAHMLPNFNECWWDSWILDVLVCNALGIVAGMWTVRWFGSRTYNWSGLSQQPSIIAKARRSLMQFSPYSWDDFDWRVFSSPLRLLESLAPVLIILLAEVNAFFLKYVLWVPPRNPLNAYRLCLLVLLALPGVKEWYTFIESDESDIFHKLGVFAWLAVAINVAETLVCIKFGRGMFPNPWPQRVLLAWGAFTVQNLIGKMAEERDLFLFTSESVNEGHPDKLCDQVSDAVLDACLAQDPYSKVACETCTKTNMVMVFGEITTTAKVDYEQVVRDTCREIGFTSDDVGLDADKCKVLVHLEEQSPDIGQGVHGLGTKTLEEIGAGDQGHMFGYATDETPELMPLTHVLATKLGYRLTEARKDGTLPWLRPDGKTQVTVEYYKENGAMIPTRVHTILISTQHSPDVDNEQIHKDLMEHVIKPVVPAKYLDDNTIYHLNPSGRFVIGGPHGDAGLTGRKIIIDTYGGWGAHGGGAFSGKDPTKVDRSGAYIARQAAKSVVASGLARRCLVQISYAIGVAQPLSVHVDTYGTGIKHDKLILKAVQEKFDFRPGMIARNLDLNRGAGRYKKTAAYGHFGRDDPDFTWEKVVELKLD
;
A
#
# COMPACT_ATOMS: atom_id res chain seq x y z
N MET A 1 11.49 -6.69 18.59
CA MET A 1 12.44 -7.48 17.80
C MET A 1 11.68 -8.28 16.74
N SER A 2 11.51 -7.73 15.53
CA SER A 2 11.00 -8.44 14.36
C SER A 2 12.05 -8.32 13.26
N GLY A 3 12.94 -9.31 13.17
CA GLY A 3 13.95 -9.35 12.12
C GLY A 3 13.27 -9.55 10.76
N ARG A 4 13.14 -8.48 9.97
CA ARG A 4 12.94 -8.63 8.53
C ARG A 4 14.25 -9.17 7.96
N LEU A 5 14.20 -10.43 7.55
CA LEU A 5 15.26 -11.13 6.85
C LEU A 5 15.75 -10.30 5.65
N ARG A 6 17.07 -10.19 5.53
CA ARG A 6 17.76 -9.70 4.33
C ARG A 6 17.18 -10.43 3.11
N ARG A 7 16.74 -9.69 2.09
CA ARG A 7 16.65 -10.24 0.74
C ARG A 7 18.08 -10.55 0.29
N GLU A 8 18.41 -11.83 0.16
CA GLU A 8 19.59 -12.26 -0.61
C GLU A 8 19.38 -11.96 -2.10
N PRO A 9 20.48 -11.79 -2.87
CA PRO A 9 20.44 -11.14 -4.16
C PRO A 9 19.61 -11.97 -5.14
N SER A 10 18.61 -11.32 -5.75
CA SER A 10 17.97 -11.83 -6.96
C SER A 10 19.01 -11.97 -8.07
N ASP A 11 18.79 -12.86 -9.04
CA ASP A 11 19.57 -13.06 -10.29
C ASP A 11 19.87 -11.78 -11.13
N ARG A 12 19.56 -10.58 -10.61
CA ARG A 12 19.94 -9.25 -11.11
C ARG A 12 21.44 -8.98 -11.13
N ASP A 13 22.25 -9.80 -10.46
CA ASP A 13 23.72 -9.66 -10.41
C ASP A 13 24.45 -10.47 -11.48
N HIS A 14 23.83 -10.73 -12.65
CA HIS A 14 24.58 -11.22 -13.81
C HIS A 14 25.20 -10.03 -14.56
N PRO A 15 26.54 -9.81 -14.50
CA PRO A 15 27.19 -8.62 -15.05
C PRO A 15 27.24 -8.59 -16.59
N ALA A 16 26.60 -9.56 -17.26
CA ALA A 16 26.84 -9.86 -18.67
C ALA A 16 25.80 -9.29 -19.65
N LEU A 17 24.69 -8.72 -19.18
CA LEU A 17 23.57 -8.28 -20.05
C LEU A 17 23.47 -6.76 -20.23
N ALA A 18 24.17 -5.96 -19.42
CA ALA A 18 24.19 -4.50 -19.54
C ALA A 18 25.00 -3.98 -20.75
N GLU A 19 25.77 -4.85 -21.42
CA GLU A 19 26.64 -4.52 -22.55
C GLU A 19 26.09 -4.98 -23.93
N LEU A 20 24.85 -5.47 -24.01
CA LEU A 20 24.28 -5.96 -25.28
C LEU A 20 23.97 -4.81 -26.25
N ASP A 21 24.35 -4.97 -27.53
CA ASP A 21 23.99 -4.02 -28.59
C ASP A 21 22.46 -3.95 -28.79
N PRO A 22 21.91 -2.87 -29.38
CA PRO A 22 20.46 -2.69 -29.51
C PRO A 22 19.72 -3.84 -30.21
N THR A 23 20.37 -4.52 -31.16
CA THR A 23 19.77 -5.65 -31.90
C THR A 23 19.69 -6.88 -31.01
N THR A 24 20.77 -7.16 -30.29
CA THR A 24 20.82 -8.25 -29.33
C THR A 24 19.88 -7.94 -28.16
N LYS A 25 19.88 -6.72 -27.63
CA LYS A 25 18.93 -6.26 -26.61
C LYS A 25 17.47 -6.44 -27.06
N PHE A 26 17.12 -6.10 -28.30
CA PHE A 26 15.79 -6.34 -28.87
C PHE A 26 15.43 -7.83 -28.95
N LEU A 27 16.39 -8.70 -29.29
CA LEU A 27 16.19 -10.16 -29.29
C LEU A 27 16.07 -10.74 -27.87
N TYR A 28 16.67 -10.10 -26.86
CA TYR A 28 16.64 -10.52 -25.45
C TYR A 28 15.53 -9.85 -24.62
N THR A 29 14.91 -8.77 -25.08
CA THR A 29 13.70 -8.14 -24.49
C THR A 29 12.47 -8.73 -25.17
N PRO A 30 11.80 -9.71 -24.56
CA PRO A 30 10.87 -10.51 -25.31
C PRO A 30 9.48 -9.86 -25.29
N HIS A 31 9.02 -9.41 -26.46
CA HIS A 31 7.65 -8.97 -26.74
C HIS A 31 6.64 -10.13 -26.70
N THR A 32 6.66 -10.91 -25.62
CA THR A 32 5.96 -12.19 -25.45
C THR A 32 4.46 -12.10 -25.71
N VAL A 33 3.80 -11.04 -25.25
CA VAL A 33 2.37 -10.79 -25.48
C VAL A 33 2.09 -10.47 -26.95
N THR A 34 2.90 -9.61 -27.57
CA THR A 34 2.77 -9.26 -29.00
C THR A 34 3.01 -10.47 -29.89
N SER A 35 4.03 -11.27 -29.61
CA SER A 35 4.33 -12.51 -30.34
C SER A 35 3.20 -13.53 -30.20
N LEU A 36 2.60 -13.64 -29.00
CA LEU A 36 1.43 -14.50 -28.78
C LEU A 36 0.23 -14.06 -29.62
N LEU A 37 -0.04 -12.75 -29.66
CA LEU A 37 -1.14 -12.18 -30.44
C LEU A 37 -0.95 -12.43 -31.94
N LEU A 38 0.22 -12.08 -32.49
CA LEU A 38 0.53 -12.28 -33.91
C LEU A 38 0.53 -13.76 -34.30
N GLY A 39 1.10 -14.62 -33.45
CA GLY A 39 1.08 -16.07 -33.64
C GLY A 39 -0.34 -16.62 -33.66
N THR A 40 -1.19 -16.16 -32.74
CA THR A 40 -2.61 -16.55 -32.70
C THR A 40 -3.35 -16.15 -33.98
N LEU A 41 -3.16 -14.92 -34.46
CA LEU A 41 -3.78 -14.44 -35.70
C LEU A 41 -3.33 -15.27 -36.92
N ALA A 42 -2.04 -15.60 -36.99
CA ALA A 42 -1.51 -16.47 -38.04
C ALA A 42 -2.13 -17.88 -37.98
N VAL A 43 -2.21 -18.48 -36.79
CA VAL A 43 -2.85 -19.79 -36.61
C VAL A 43 -4.32 -19.75 -37.04
N ILE A 44 -5.09 -18.74 -36.62
CA ILE A 44 -6.49 -18.57 -37.03
C ILE A 44 -6.63 -18.52 -38.56
N TYR A 45 -5.78 -17.73 -39.21
CA TYR A 45 -5.81 -17.56 -40.67
C TYR A 45 -5.50 -18.87 -41.40
N TYR A 46 -4.40 -19.55 -41.04
CA TYR A 46 -3.94 -20.75 -41.76
C TYR A 46 -4.74 -22.01 -41.42
N SER A 47 -5.23 -22.16 -40.19
CA SER A 47 -6.05 -23.32 -39.78
C SER A 47 -7.49 -23.26 -40.29
N ARG A 48 -7.91 -22.10 -40.83
CA ARG A 48 -9.27 -21.83 -41.33
C ARG A 48 -10.36 -22.14 -40.29
N VAL A 49 -10.10 -21.86 -39.01
CA VAL A 49 -11.04 -22.14 -37.90
C VAL A 49 -12.45 -21.59 -38.19
N PHE A 50 -12.55 -20.37 -38.71
CA PHE A 50 -13.84 -19.73 -39.00
C PHE A 50 -14.42 -20.04 -40.38
N ASN A 51 -13.74 -20.80 -41.24
CA ASN A 51 -14.22 -21.23 -42.57
C ASN A 51 -13.57 -22.57 -42.97
N PRO A 52 -13.82 -23.66 -42.22
CA PRO A 52 -13.21 -24.95 -42.52
C PRO A 52 -13.81 -25.51 -43.82
N PRO A 53 -13.02 -26.28 -44.60
CA PRO A 53 -13.56 -26.99 -45.76
C PRO A 53 -14.68 -27.96 -45.33
N PRO A 54 -15.61 -28.30 -46.23
CA PRO A 54 -16.66 -29.27 -45.94
C PRO A 54 -16.05 -30.61 -45.47
N VAL A 55 -16.71 -31.27 -44.52
CA VAL A 55 -16.31 -32.60 -44.05
C VAL A 55 -16.66 -33.62 -45.13
N GLN A 56 -15.73 -33.84 -46.06
CA GLN A 56 -15.79 -34.89 -47.08
C GLN A 56 -14.57 -35.79 -46.94
N ASP A 57 -14.77 -37.10 -47.12
CA ASP A 57 -13.70 -38.09 -47.11
C ASP A 57 -12.92 -38.01 -48.44
N ASP A 58 -12.08 -36.99 -48.56
CA ASP A 58 -11.11 -36.81 -49.65
C ASP A 58 -9.70 -37.09 -49.14
N GLU A 59 -9.10 -38.19 -49.61
CA GLU A 59 -7.74 -38.60 -49.25
C GLU A 59 -6.70 -37.50 -49.55
N HIS A 60 -6.91 -36.70 -50.61
CA HIS A 60 -6.01 -35.61 -50.95
C HIS A 60 -6.08 -34.48 -49.92
N GLN A 61 -7.28 -34.12 -49.47
CA GLN A 61 -7.49 -33.12 -48.44
C GLN A 61 -6.97 -33.59 -47.06
N ALA A 62 -7.14 -34.87 -46.72
CA ALA A 62 -6.58 -35.47 -45.52
C ALA A 62 -5.04 -35.40 -45.51
N TYR A 63 -4.39 -35.73 -46.63
CA TYR A 63 -2.94 -35.57 -46.80
C TYR A 63 -2.48 -34.12 -46.58
N LEU A 64 -3.18 -33.14 -47.18
CA LEU A 64 -2.86 -31.72 -47.02
C LEU A 64 -3.04 -31.25 -45.58
N ASN A 65 -4.09 -31.70 -44.89
CA ASN A 65 -4.35 -31.39 -43.49
C ASN A 65 -3.23 -31.90 -42.57
N VAL A 66 -2.75 -33.14 -42.80
CA VAL A 66 -1.60 -33.70 -42.06
C VAL A 66 -0.33 -32.92 -42.33
N LYS A 67 -0.02 -32.61 -43.60
CA LYS A 67 1.17 -31.83 -43.99
C LYS A 67 1.17 -30.43 -43.36
N HIS A 68 0.04 -29.72 -43.42
CA HIS A 68 -0.07 -28.39 -42.83
C HIS A 68 -0.03 -28.45 -41.31
N GLY A 69 -0.69 -29.44 -40.69
CA GLY A 69 -0.63 -29.67 -39.25
C GLY A 69 0.79 -29.91 -38.74
N LEU A 70 1.56 -30.78 -39.40
CA LEU A 70 2.96 -31.04 -39.05
C LEU A 70 3.83 -29.79 -39.23
N THR A 71 3.60 -29.04 -40.31
CA THR A 71 4.30 -27.77 -40.57
C THR A 71 4.02 -26.75 -39.46
N ALA A 72 2.76 -26.58 -39.07
CA ALA A 72 2.35 -25.68 -38.01
C ALA A 72 2.91 -26.10 -36.64
N ALA A 73 2.88 -27.40 -36.33
CA ALA A 73 3.48 -27.98 -35.13
C ALA A 73 4.97 -27.64 -35.02
N VAL A 74 5.74 -27.79 -36.10
CA VAL A 74 7.16 -27.44 -36.16
C VAL A 74 7.36 -25.93 -35.98
N LEU A 75 6.63 -25.10 -36.71
CA LEU A 75 6.76 -23.64 -36.64
C LEU A 75 6.42 -23.08 -35.26
N ILE A 76 5.39 -23.60 -34.61
CA ILE A 76 5.00 -23.20 -33.25
C ILE A 76 6.03 -23.66 -32.22
N PHE A 77 6.57 -24.87 -32.36
CA PHE A 77 7.66 -25.34 -31.50
C PHE A 77 8.93 -24.49 -31.64
N LEU A 78 9.32 -24.16 -32.88
CA LEU A 78 10.48 -23.31 -33.15
C LEU A 78 10.25 -21.88 -32.65
N GLY A 79 9.09 -21.29 -32.93
CA GLY A 79 8.71 -19.96 -32.44
C GLY A 79 8.61 -19.88 -30.92
N TYR A 80 8.11 -20.93 -30.28
CA TYR A 80 8.16 -21.06 -28.82
C TYR A 80 9.61 -21.07 -28.33
N SER A 81 10.47 -21.87 -28.94
CA SER A 81 11.88 -22.05 -28.54
C SER A 81 12.70 -20.75 -28.66
N THR A 82 12.40 -19.89 -29.63
CA THR A 82 13.10 -18.59 -29.80
C THR A 82 12.67 -17.53 -28.78
N ILE A 83 11.48 -17.67 -28.18
CA ILE A 83 10.97 -16.76 -27.15
C ILE A 83 11.53 -17.13 -25.75
N GLN A 84 12.16 -18.30 -25.60
CA GLN A 84 12.73 -18.79 -24.33
C GLN A 84 14.17 -18.29 -24.09
N GLY A 85 14.30 -17.20 -23.35
CA GLY A 85 15.56 -16.74 -22.75
C GLY A 85 15.86 -17.39 -21.38
N PRO A 86 17.07 -17.23 -20.81
CA PRO A 86 17.51 -17.96 -19.64
C PRO A 86 16.75 -17.55 -18.35
N VAL A 87 16.34 -18.60 -17.61
CA VAL A 87 15.89 -18.64 -16.20
C VAL A 87 14.52 -18.02 -15.86
N THR A 88 13.54 -18.88 -15.56
CA THR A 88 12.24 -18.50 -14.97
C THR A 88 12.36 -18.32 -13.45
N CYS A 89 11.46 -17.52 -12.87
CA CYS A 89 11.39 -17.10 -11.45
C CYS A 89 11.28 -18.25 -10.42
N MET A 90 11.39 -19.50 -10.86
CA MET A 90 11.34 -20.72 -10.08
C MET A 90 12.66 -21.51 -10.23
N VAL A 91 13.80 -20.86 -9.97
CA VAL A 91 15.01 -21.62 -9.65
C VAL A 91 14.91 -22.15 -8.22
N ARG A 92 14.39 -23.38 -8.17
CA ARG A 92 14.47 -24.43 -7.14
C ARG A 92 13.32 -24.46 -6.12
N PRO A 93 12.33 -25.32 -6.41
CA PRO A 93 12.26 -26.73 -5.97
C PRO A 93 12.62 -27.73 -7.10
N HIS A 94 12.69 -29.07 -6.87
CA HIS A 94 13.45 -30.05 -7.71
C HIS A 94 13.35 -29.80 -9.24
N PRO A 95 14.41 -29.23 -9.88
CA PRO A 95 14.34 -28.68 -11.24
C PRO A 95 13.87 -29.66 -12.32
N ALA A 96 14.10 -30.96 -12.13
CA ALA A 96 13.70 -31.97 -13.11
C ALA A 96 12.17 -32.10 -13.27
N VAL A 97 11.39 -31.97 -12.20
CA VAL A 97 9.93 -32.18 -12.24
C VAL A 97 9.24 -31.06 -13.02
N TRP A 98 9.60 -29.81 -12.73
CA TRP A 98 9.02 -28.65 -13.42
C TRP A 98 9.52 -28.52 -14.87
N ARG A 99 10.76 -28.92 -15.16
CA ARG A 99 11.24 -29.05 -16.55
C ARG A 99 10.47 -30.11 -17.32
N PHE A 100 10.16 -31.24 -16.67
CA PHE A 100 9.34 -32.28 -17.26
C PHE A 100 7.90 -31.80 -17.50
N ALA A 101 7.26 -31.15 -16.51
CA ALA A 101 5.94 -30.56 -16.65
C ALA A 101 5.89 -29.52 -17.78
N HIS A 102 6.87 -28.62 -17.84
CA HIS A 102 7.05 -27.67 -18.93
C HIS A 102 7.17 -28.37 -20.29
N GLY A 103 8.00 -29.41 -20.40
CA GLY A 103 8.13 -30.21 -21.62
C GLY A 103 6.80 -30.85 -22.06
N LEU A 104 6.04 -31.41 -21.12
CA LEU A 104 4.70 -31.96 -21.40
C LEU A 104 3.72 -30.89 -21.90
N LEU A 105 3.75 -29.69 -21.33
CA LEU A 105 2.88 -28.58 -21.74
C LEU A 105 3.22 -28.09 -23.16
N VAL A 106 4.49 -28.06 -23.52
CA VAL A 106 4.92 -27.73 -24.89
C VAL A 106 4.47 -28.81 -25.87
N VAL A 107 4.65 -30.09 -25.54
CA VAL A 107 4.14 -31.19 -26.36
C VAL A 107 2.62 -31.08 -26.52
N TYR A 108 1.90 -30.74 -25.46
CA TYR A 108 0.46 -30.55 -25.50
C TYR A 108 0.05 -29.42 -26.45
N LEU A 109 0.69 -28.25 -26.37
CA LEU A 109 0.46 -27.13 -27.28
C LEU A 109 0.74 -27.52 -28.74
N VAL A 110 1.82 -28.27 -29.00
CA VAL A 110 2.17 -28.75 -30.35
C VAL A 110 1.12 -29.73 -30.89
N LEU A 111 0.60 -30.62 -30.04
CA LEU A 111 -0.47 -31.55 -30.42
C LEU A 111 -1.79 -30.81 -30.73
N LEU A 112 -2.18 -29.83 -29.90
CA LEU A 112 -3.35 -28.98 -30.16
C LEU A 112 -3.18 -28.20 -31.47
N SER A 113 -1.98 -27.69 -31.73
CA SER A 113 -1.65 -27.00 -32.96
C SER A 113 -1.78 -27.91 -34.18
N PHE A 114 -1.34 -29.17 -34.08
CA PHE A 114 -1.54 -30.17 -35.12
C PHE A 114 -3.03 -30.47 -35.33
N MET A 115 -3.79 -30.64 -34.24
CA MET A 115 -5.23 -30.92 -34.26
C MET A 115 -6.02 -29.81 -34.96
N LEU A 116 -5.63 -28.54 -34.81
CA LEU A 116 -6.28 -27.41 -35.48
C LEU A 116 -6.32 -27.52 -37.00
N PHE A 117 -5.43 -28.29 -37.62
CA PHE A 117 -5.40 -28.50 -39.07
C PHE A 117 -6.15 -29.76 -39.52
N GLN A 118 -6.57 -30.63 -38.59
CA GLN A 118 -7.35 -31.83 -38.90
C GLN A 118 -8.84 -31.50 -39.05
N ASN A 119 -9.61 -32.43 -39.61
CA ASN A 119 -11.07 -32.42 -39.51
C ASN A 119 -11.52 -33.14 -38.23
N VAL A 120 -12.75 -32.89 -37.78
CA VAL A 120 -13.27 -33.46 -36.53
C VAL A 120 -13.29 -35.00 -36.54
N ASN A 121 -13.57 -35.62 -37.68
CA ASN A 121 -13.57 -37.08 -37.83
C ASN A 121 -12.16 -37.67 -37.71
N ASP A 122 -11.18 -37.05 -38.37
CA ASP A 122 -9.77 -37.45 -38.30
C ASP A 122 -9.22 -37.29 -36.88
N ALA A 123 -9.59 -36.20 -36.20
CA ALA A 123 -9.21 -35.97 -34.81
C ALA A 123 -9.81 -37.04 -33.88
N ARG A 124 -11.08 -37.42 -34.06
CA ARG A 124 -11.71 -38.54 -33.32
C ARG A 124 -11.04 -39.87 -33.63
N ALA A 125 -10.65 -40.11 -34.88
CA ALA A 125 -9.93 -41.32 -35.29
C ALA A 125 -8.51 -41.38 -34.69
N LEU A 126 -7.84 -40.25 -34.58
CA LEU A 126 -6.54 -40.13 -33.90
C LEU A 126 -6.67 -40.47 -32.42
N LEU A 127 -7.72 -39.97 -31.74
CA LEU A 127 -7.96 -40.29 -30.33
C LEU A 127 -8.21 -41.79 -30.09
N LYS A 128 -8.79 -42.51 -31.06
CA LYS A 128 -8.96 -43.99 -30.98
C LYS A 128 -7.63 -44.73 -30.89
N HIS A 129 -6.55 -44.18 -31.43
CA HIS A 129 -5.21 -44.78 -31.28
C HIS A 129 -4.64 -44.63 -29.86
N LEU A 130 -5.07 -43.60 -29.12
CA LEU A 130 -4.69 -43.43 -27.71
C LEU A 130 -5.56 -44.29 -26.79
N TYR A 131 -6.86 -44.35 -27.05
CA TYR A 131 -7.83 -45.14 -26.30
C TYR A 131 -8.86 -45.76 -27.26
N PRO A 132 -8.85 -47.10 -27.45
CA PRO A 132 -9.72 -47.79 -28.43
C PRO A 132 -11.23 -47.55 -28.26
N ASP A 133 -11.68 -47.25 -27.04
CA ASP A 133 -13.09 -47.04 -26.70
C ASP A 133 -13.63 -45.65 -27.07
N LEU A 134 -12.79 -44.74 -27.59
CA LEU A 134 -13.17 -43.39 -27.98
C LEU A 134 -13.87 -43.33 -29.35
N GLY A 135 -14.48 -42.17 -29.64
CA GLY A 135 -15.09 -41.89 -30.95
C GLY A 135 -16.45 -42.54 -31.18
N ARG A 136 -17.21 -42.72 -30.09
CA ARG A 136 -18.66 -42.99 -30.10
C ARG A 136 -19.36 -41.80 -29.44
N GLU A 137 -20.41 -41.30 -30.07
CA GLU A 137 -21.25 -40.27 -29.47
C GLU A 137 -21.84 -40.74 -28.14
N LEU A 138 -21.88 -39.85 -27.15
CA LEU A 138 -22.35 -40.15 -25.81
C LEU A 138 -23.64 -39.38 -25.52
N PRO A 139 -24.63 -40.01 -24.86
CA PRO A 139 -25.77 -39.29 -24.34
C PRO A 139 -25.31 -38.39 -23.19
N GLU A 140 -25.45 -37.07 -23.36
CA GLU A 140 -25.18 -36.11 -22.28
C GLU A 140 -26.32 -36.13 -21.25
N ARG A 141 -25.97 -35.95 -19.97
CA ARG A 141 -26.96 -35.84 -18.89
C ARG A 141 -27.38 -34.38 -18.72
N SER A 142 -28.64 -34.15 -18.38
CA SER A 142 -29.11 -32.85 -17.89
C SER A 142 -29.48 -33.02 -16.43
N TYR A 143 -28.92 -32.16 -15.57
CA TYR A 143 -29.12 -32.23 -14.11
C TYR A 143 -30.35 -31.40 -13.68
N GLY A 144 -30.75 -30.40 -14.46
CA GLY A 144 -31.88 -29.49 -14.24
C GLY A 144 -33.24 -29.97 -14.77
N GLY A 145 -33.46 -31.28 -14.92
CA GLY A 145 -34.70 -31.84 -15.47
C GLY A 145 -35.96 -31.64 -14.60
N ASP A 146 -35.82 -31.70 -13.27
CA ASP A 146 -36.88 -31.39 -12.30
C ASP A 146 -36.28 -30.72 -11.05
N CYS A 147 -36.44 -29.41 -10.93
CA CYS A 147 -35.86 -28.62 -9.84
C CYS A 147 -36.76 -28.45 -8.61
N ARG A 148 -37.86 -29.21 -8.51
CA ARG A 148 -38.81 -29.10 -7.40
C ARG A 148 -38.32 -29.84 -6.16
N LEU A 149 -37.89 -29.09 -5.15
CA LEU A 149 -37.52 -29.62 -3.83
C LEU A 149 -38.74 -30.10 -3.01
N TYR A 150 -39.94 -29.60 -3.34
CA TYR A 150 -41.19 -29.94 -2.67
C TYR A 150 -42.28 -30.21 -3.69
N ILE A 151 -43.00 -31.32 -3.51
CA ILE A 151 -44.19 -31.65 -4.30
C ILE A 151 -45.41 -31.60 -3.38
N PRO A 152 -46.41 -30.73 -3.64
CA PRO A 152 -47.64 -30.66 -2.87
C PRO A 152 -48.29 -32.04 -2.74
N GLY A 153 -48.57 -32.46 -1.50
CA GLY A 153 -49.17 -33.76 -1.17
C GLY A 153 -48.21 -34.96 -1.09
N LYS A 154 -46.95 -34.84 -1.54
CA LYS A 154 -45.92 -35.90 -1.42
C LYS A 154 -44.73 -35.53 -0.52
N GLY A 155 -44.61 -34.27 -0.11
CA GLY A 155 -43.56 -33.81 0.80
C GLY A 155 -42.26 -33.41 0.08
N ILE A 156 -41.16 -33.33 0.83
CA ILE A 156 -39.82 -33.01 0.31
C ILE A 156 -39.30 -34.18 -0.51
N HIS A 157 -38.79 -33.91 -1.71
CA HIS A 157 -38.30 -34.93 -2.63
C HIS A 157 -36.86 -35.36 -2.28
N TRP A 158 -36.71 -36.06 -1.15
CA TRP A 158 -35.41 -36.45 -0.58
C TRP A 158 -34.47 -37.20 -1.53
N GLN A 159 -35.01 -37.92 -2.51
CA GLN A 159 -34.19 -38.65 -3.47
C GLN A 159 -33.44 -37.73 -4.44
N VAL A 160 -34.05 -36.62 -4.87
CA VAL A 160 -33.38 -35.64 -5.74
C VAL A 160 -32.29 -34.92 -4.93
N ILE A 161 -32.57 -34.58 -3.68
CA ILE A 161 -31.56 -33.99 -2.78
C ILE A 161 -30.42 -34.98 -2.54
N TYR A 162 -30.71 -36.26 -2.28
CA TYR A 162 -29.68 -37.26 -2.02
C TYR A 162 -28.80 -37.52 -3.25
N ASP A 163 -29.42 -37.69 -4.42
CA ASP A 163 -28.71 -37.96 -5.67
C ASP A 163 -27.84 -36.76 -6.10
N THR A 164 -28.24 -35.52 -5.79
CA THR A 164 -27.44 -34.30 -6.04
C THR A 164 -26.39 -34.04 -4.96
N VAL A 165 -26.71 -34.17 -3.67
CA VAL A 165 -25.81 -33.82 -2.55
C VAL A 165 -24.72 -34.88 -2.31
N PHE A 166 -24.98 -36.16 -2.62
CA PHE A 166 -23.99 -37.24 -2.46
C PHE A 166 -23.33 -37.66 -3.77
N ASP A 167 -23.43 -36.83 -4.81
CA ASP A 167 -22.73 -37.07 -6.07
C ASP A 167 -21.20 -36.90 -5.89
N GLU A 168 -20.42 -37.58 -6.74
CA GLU A 168 -18.97 -37.47 -6.80
C GLU A 168 -18.50 -36.01 -7.02
N PHE A 169 -19.40 -35.16 -7.52
CA PHE A 169 -19.19 -33.75 -7.79
C PHE A 169 -19.04 -32.86 -6.55
N VAL A 170 -19.67 -33.15 -5.40
CA VAL A 170 -19.54 -32.29 -4.19
C VAL A 170 -18.11 -32.30 -3.64
N VAL A 171 -17.51 -33.48 -3.61
CA VAL A 171 -16.11 -33.65 -3.20
C VAL A 171 -15.17 -33.02 -4.24
N ALA A 172 -15.46 -33.20 -5.53
CA ALA A 172 -14.67 -32.62 -6.60
C ALA A 172 -14.72 -31.08 -6.61
N HIS A 173 -15.89 -30.47 -6.39
CA HIS A 173 -16.08 -29.02 -6.27
C HIS A 173 -15.27 -28.48 -5.08
N THR A 174 -15.46 -29.06 -3.89
CA THR A 174 -14.77 -28.60 -2.68
C THR A 174 -13.25 -28.67 -2.83
N LEU A 175 -12.72 -29.79 -3.35
CA LEU A 175 -11.28 -29.95 -3.60
C LEU A 175 -10.76 -29.05 -4.73
N GLY A 176 -11.56 -28.85 -5.78
CA GLY A 176 -11.24 -27.94 -6.88
C GLY A 176 -11.10 -26.50 -6.41
N TRP A 177 -12.02 -26.02 -5.57
CA TRP A 177 -11.99 -24.68 -4.99
C TRP A 177 -10.89 -24.49 -3.95
N TRP A 178 -10.58 -25.53 -3.19
CA TRP A 178 -9.37 -25.56 -2.36
C TRP A 178 -8.11 -25.36 -3.22
N GLY A 179 -7.98 -26.08 -4.35
CA GLY A 179 -6.87 -25.92 -5.29
C GLY A 179 -6.79 -24.53 -5.91
N LYS A 180 -7.92 -23.98 -6.37
CA LYS A 180 -8.01 -22.61 -6.93
C LYS A 180 -7.60 -21.55 -5.92
N ALA A 181 -7.99 -21.70 -4.65
CA ALA A 181 -7.57 -20.80 -3.58
C ALA A 181 -6.06 -20.86 -3.30
N LEU A 182 -5.42 -22.03 -3.41
CA LEU A 182 -3.95 -22.14 -3.32
C LEU A 182 -3.21 -21.45 -4.48
N ILE A 183 -3.85 -21.41 -5.66
CA ILE A 183 -3.31 -20.78 -6.88
C ILE A 183 -3.48 -19.26 -6.83
N LEU A 184 -4.69 -18.75 -6.58
CA LEU A 184 -5.02 -17.31 -6.60
C LEU A 184 -4.62 -16.58 -5.31
N ARG A 185 -4.68 -17.26 -4.17
CA ARG A 185 -4.29 -16.74 -2.83
C ARG A 185 -4.99 -15.45 -2.41
N ASN A 186 -6.18 -15.19 -2.94
CA ASN A 186 -6.92 -13.96 -2.70
C ASN A 186 -8.42 -14.26 -2.66
N TYR A 187 -9.09 -13.83 -1.58
CA TYR A 187 -10.53 -14.06 -1.41
C TYR A 187 -11.35 -13.42 -2.53
N THR A 188 -11.08 -12.16 -2.86
CA THR A 188 -11.83 -11.42 -3.88
C THR A 188 -11.78 -12.14 -5.22
N LEU A 189 -10.59 -12.51 -5.70
CA LEU A 189 -10.46 -13.22 -6.98
C LEU A 189 -11.10 -14.62 -6.94
N CYS A 190 -11.03 -15.33 -5.81
CA CYS A 190 -11.67 -16.65 -5.69
C CYS A 190 -13.20 -16.55 -5.72
N TRP A 191 -13.79 -15.59 -5.02
CA TRP A 191 -15.24 -15.36 -5.04
C TRP A 191 -15.71 -14.87 -6.41
N THR A 192 -14.94 -13.97 -7.04
CA THR A 192 -15.21 -13.54 -8.41
C THR A 192 -15.18 -14.72 -9.37
N LEU A 193 -14.17 -15.60 -9.29
CA LEU A 193 -14.10 -16.81 -10.10
C LEU A 193 -15.33 -17.72 -9.85
N SER A 194 -15.75 -17.87 -8.59
CA SER A 194 -16.88 -18.74 -8.19
C SER A 194 -18.18 -18.28 -8.81
N ILE A 195 -18.48 -16.99 -8.67
CA ILE A 195 -19.69 -16.40 -9.21
C ILE A 195 -19.65 -16.42 -10.76
N LEU A 196 -18.50 -16.08 -11.36
CA LEU A 196 -18.37 -16.09 -12.82
C LEU A 196 -18.48 -17.49 -13.43
N PHE A 197 -18.14 -18.54 -12.68
CA PHE A 197 -18.32 -19.93 -13.11
C PHE A 197 -19.81 -20.26 -13.27
N GLU A 198 -20.66 -19.94 -12.30
CA GLU A 198 -22.12 -20.13 -12.41
C GLU A 198 -22.70 -19.32 -13.58
N PHE A 199 -22.24 -18.08 -13.75
CA PHE A 199 -22.66 -17.25 -14.89
C PHE A 199 -22.23 -17.84 -16.23
N MET A 200 -21.06 -18.47 -16.30
CA MET A 200 -20.56 -19.15 -17.47
C MET A 200 -21.44 -20.36 -17.81
N GLU A 201 -21.84 -21.17 -16.83
CA GLU A 201 -22.75 -22.30 -17.06
C GLU A 201 -24.12 -21.83 -17.55
N LEU A 202 -24.72 -20.84 -16.88
CA LEU A 202 -25.96 -20.20 -17.33
C LEU A 202 -25.85 -19.64 -18.76
N THR A 203 -24.69 -19.08 -19.10
CA THR A 203 -24.40 -18.52 -20.44
C THR A 203 -24.41 -19.61 -21.51
N PHE A 204 -23.81 -20.77 -21.23
CA PHE A 204 -23.62 -21.86 -22.20
C PHE A 204 -24.65 -23.01 -22.09
N ALA A 205 -25.62 -22.94 -21.15
CA ALA A 205 -26.66 -23.95 -20.94
C ALA A 205 -27.51 -24.24 -22.20
N HIS A 206 -27.64 -23.27 -23.11
CA HIS A 206 -28.36 -23.45 -24.38
C HIS A 206 -27.56 -24.25 -25.43
N MET A 207 -26.26 -24.44 -25.23
CA MET A 207 -25.36 -25.18 -26.12
C MET A 207 -25.05 -26.57 -25.55
N LEU A 208 -24.82 -26.68 -24.23
CA LEU A 208 -24.46 -27.93 -23.58
C LEU A 208 -25.49 -28.32 -22.50
N PRO A 209 -26.17 -29.49 -22.62
CA PRO A 209 -27.15 -29.96 -21.65
C PRO A 209 -26.60 -30.14 -20.21
N ASN A 210 -25.30 -30.38 -20.07
CA ASN A 210 -24.63 -30.53 -18.78
C ASN A 210 -24.69 -29.26 -17.91
N PHE A 211 -24.68 -28.08 -18.54
CA PHE A 211 -24.74 -26.80 -17.82
C PHE A 211 -26.17 -26.40 -17.43
N ASN A 212 -27.16 -27.22 -17.78
CA ASN A 212 -28.53 -26.99 -17.35
C ASN A 212 -28.73 -27.66 -15.99
N GLU A 213 -28.56 -26.87 -14.93
CA GLU A 213 -28.65 -27.26 -13.53
C GLU A 213 -29.78 -26.51 -12.81
N CYS A 214 -30.10 -26.93 -11.58
CA CYS A 214 -31.12 -26.27 -10.79
C CYS A 214 -30.58 -25.00 -10.12
N TRP A 215 -31.38 -23.95 -10.03
CA TRP A 215 -30.94 -22.68 -9.41
C TRP A 215 -30.41 -22.84 -7.98
N TRP A 216 -30.93 -23.79 -7.22
CA TRP A 216 -30.50 -24.07 -5.85
C TRP A 216 -29.22 -24.91 -5.81
N ASP A 217 -28.92 -25.65 -6.87
CA ASP A 217 -27.67 -26.40 -7.04
C ASP A 217 -26.53 -25.38 -7.20
N SER A 218 -26.61 -24.59 -8.27
CA SER A 218 -25.67 -23.52 -8.62
C SER A 218 -25.41 -22.53 -7.47
N TRP A 219 -26.47 -21.92 -6.92
CA TRP A 219 -26.27 -20.82 -5.95
C TRP A 219 -26.12 -21.30 -4.50
N ILE A 220 -26.80 -22.36 -4.08
CA ILE A 220 -26.78 -22.79 -2.68
C ILE A 220 -25.74 -23.90 -2.49
N LEU A 221 -25.82 -24.97 -3.27
CA LEU A 221 -24.90 -26.10 -3.10
C LEU A 221 -23.50 -25.74 -3.58
N ASP A 222 -23.34 -25.23 -4.80
CA ASP A 222 -22.01 -24.97 -5.35
C ASP A 222 -21.41 -23.71 -4.75
N VAL A 223 -22.00 -22.52 -4.97
CA VAL A 223 -21.39 -21.27 -4.47
C VAL A 223 -21.30 -21.19 -2.95
N LEU A 224 -22.41 -21.41 -2.23
CA LEU A 224 -22.46 -21.14 -0.79
C LEU A 224 -21.95 -22.30 0.09
N VAL A 225 -21.97 -23.54 -0.40
CA VAL A 225 -21.48 -24.70 0.36
C VAL A 225 -20.14 -25.18 -0.18
N CYS A 226 -20.09 -25.80 -1.36
CA CYS A 226 -18.88 -26.45 -1.88
C CYS A 226 -17.72 -25.46 -2.10
N ASN A 227 -17.99 -24.38 -2.86
CA ASN A 227 -17.00 -23.39 -3.26
C ASN A 227 -16.54 -22.60 -2.04
N ALA A 228 -17.47 -22.17 -1.18
CA ALA A 228 -17.16 -21.48 0.07
C ALA A 228 -16.26 -22.32 1.00
N LEU A 229 -16.59 -23.59 1.23
CA LEU A 229 -15.78 -24.50 2.04
C LEU A 229 -14.39 -24.71 1.45
N GLY A 230 -14.30 -24.92 0.13
CA GLY A 230 -13.02 -25.06 -0.57
C GLY A 230 -12.16 -23.80 -0.46
N ILE A 231 -12.73 -22.62 -0.71
CA ILE A 231 -12.03 -21.32 -0.61
C ILE A 231 -11.52 -21.10 0.81
N VAL A 232 -12.36 -21.28 1.83
CA VAL A 232 -11.97 -21.08 3.23
C VAL A 232 -10.86 -22.07 3.62
N ALA A 233 -11.00 -23.35 3.30
CA ALA A 233 -9.99 -24.36 3.57
C ALA A 233 -8.66 -24.04 2.86
N GLY A 234 -8.73 -23.59 1.60
CA GLY A 234 -7.55 -23.22 0.82
C GLY A 234 -6.84 -22.00 1.41
N MET A 235 -7.58 -20.95 1.76
CA MET A 235 -7.01 -19.74 2.37
C MET A 235 -6.46 -20.01 3.77
N TRP A 236 -7.08 -20.90 4.56
CA TRP A 236 -6.49 -21.41 5.80
C TRP A 236 -5.19 -22.17 5.55
N THR A 237 -5.14 -22.99 4.49
CA THR A 237 -3.92 -23.70 4.09
C THR A 237 -2.80 -22.71 3.73
N VAL A 238 -3.11 -21.65 2.95
CA VAL A 238 -2.15 -20.57 2.63
C VAL A 238 -1.64 -19.90 3.91
N ARG A 239 -2.54 -19.50 4.82
CA ARG A 239 -2.17 -18.88 6.11
C ARG A 239 -1.33 -19.81 6.98
N TRP A 240 -1.61 -21.10 6.98
CA TRP A 240 -0.85 -22.10 7.74
C TRP A 240 0.59 -22.23 7.22
N PHE A 241 0.79 -22.19 5.89
CA PHE A 241 2.12 -22.15 5.31
C PHE A 241 2.83 -20.82 5.60
N GLY A 242 2.12 -19.69 5.53
CA GLY A 242 2.57 -18.34 5.90
C GLY A 242 3.85 -17.87 5.18
N SER A 243 4.28 -16.63 5.40
CA SER A 243 5.49 -16.00 4.83
C SER A 243 6.80 -16.59 5.41
N ARG A 244 6.93 -17.91 5.34
CA ARG A 244 8.13 -18.66 5.68
C ARG A 244 9.02 -18.75 4.45
N THR A 245 10.19 -18.13 4.52
CA THR A 245 11.29 -18.44 3.60
C THR A 245 11.91 -19.76 4.03
N TYR A 246 11.81 -20.78 3.17
CA TYR A 246 12.38 -22.09 3.49
C TYR A 246 13.88 -22.09 3.20
N ASN A 247 14.69 -22.37 4.21
CA ASN A 247 16.13 -22.56 4.01
C ASN A 247 16.36 -23.98 3.46
N TRP A 248 16.61 -24.07 2.15
CA TRP A 248 16.70 -25.32 1.41
C TRP A 248 18.08 -25.98 1.59
N SER A 249 18.26 -26.71 2.69
CA SER A 249 19.47 -27.51 2.91
C SER A 249 19.38 -28.91 2.26
N GLY A 250 20.54 -29.56 2.08
CA GLY A 250 20.65 -30.89 1.50
C GLY A 250 19.90 -31.95 2.32
N LEU A 251 19.40 -33.01 1.66
CA LEU A 251 18.74 -34.17 2.29
C LEU A 251 19.67 -34.81 3.36
N SER A 252 20.98 -34.76 3.09
CA SER A 252 22.07 -35.19 3.98
C SER A 252 22.29 -34.29 5.21
N GLN A 253 21.87 -33.03 5.14
CA GLN A 253 22.05 -32.02 6.21
C GLN A 253 20.86 -31.96 7.17
N GLN A 254 19.82 -32.77 6.95
CA GLN A 254 18.64 -32.82 7.81
C GLN A 254 18.86 -33.76 9.01
N PRO A 255 18.63 -33.30 10.25
CA PRO A 255 19.06 -33.99 11.47
C PRO A 255 18.23 -35.23 11.83
N SER A 256 17.02 -35.41 11.26
CA SER A 256 16.13 -36.53 11.61
C SER A 256 15.41 -37.14 10.40
N ILE A 257 14.92 -38.37 10.55
CA ILE A 257 14.14 -39.06 9.51
C ILE A 257 12.85 -38.30 9.19
N ILE A 258 12.20 -37.73 10.21
CA ILE A 258 11.01 -36.89 10.04
C ILE A 258 11.35 -35.59 9.29
N ALA A 259 12.50 -34.97 9.60
CA ALA A 259 12.97 -33.80 8.88
C ALA A 259 13.34 -34.12 7.43
N LYS A 260 13.92 -35.30 7.17
CA LYS A 260 14.19 -35.80 5.81
C LYS A 260 12.89 -36.06 5.04
N ALA A 261 11.91 -36.71 5.65
CA ALA A 261 10.59 -36.94 5.05
C ALA A 261 9.87 -35.62 4.76
N ARG A 262 9.86 -34.69 5.72
CA ARG A 262 9.31 -33.35 5.56
C ARG A 262 10.02 -32.57 4.46
N ARG A 263 11.36 -32.62 4.40
CA ARG A 263 12.17 -31.99 3.34
C ARG A 263 11.96 -32.63 1.98
N SER A 264 11.68 -33.94 1.92
CA SER A 264 11.29 -34.63 0.69
C SER A 264 9.93 -34.19 0.19
N LEU A 265 8.95 -34.00 1.08
CA LEU A 265 7.63 -33.48 0.73
C LEU A 265 7.67 -31.99 0.35
N MET A 266 8.46 -31.18 1.07
CA MET A 266 8.55 -29.75 0.78
C MET A 266 9.16 -29.44 -0.58
N GLN A 267 10.00 -30.31 -1.17
CA GLN A 267 10.59 -30.16 -2.51
C GLN A 267 9.60 -30.00 -3.67
N PHE A 268 8.30 -30.21 -3.42
CA PHE A 268 7.23 -30.00 -4.39
C PHE A 268 6.47 -28.67 -4.18
N SER A 269 6.75 -27.94 -3.10
CA SER A 269 6.18 -26.63 -2.81
C SER A 269 7.05 -25.49 -3.35
N PRO A 270 6.49 -24.31 -3.71
CA PRO A 270 7.26 -23.17 -4.21
C PRO A 270 8.41 -22.72 -3.29
N TYR A 271 9.41 -22.02 -3.83
CA TYR A 271 10.55 -21.50 -3.05
C TYR A 271 10.11 -20.71 -1.81
N SER A 272 9.08 -19.88 -2.00
CA SER A 272 8.38 -19.13 -0.97
C SER A 272 6.87 -19.15 -1.23
N TRP A 273 6.10 -19.23 -0.15
CA TRP A 273 4.67 -18.98 -0.16
C TRP A 273 4.43 -17.50 0.08
N ASP A 274 4.64 -16.70 -0.98
CA ASP A 274 4.40 -15.26 -0.93
C ASP A 274 2.89 -14.98 -0.87
N ASP A 275 2.51 -14.00 -0.04
CA ASP A 275 1.18 -13.41 -0.06
C ASP A 275 1.03 -12.58 -1.33
N PHE A 276 -0.08 -12.75 -2.05
CA PHE A 276 -0.38 -11.97 -3.26
C PHE A 276 -1.28 -10.80 -2.90
N ASP A 277 -0.75 -9.59 -3.02
CA ASP A 277 -1.53 -8.37 -2.95
C ASP A 277 -1.83 -7.87 -4.36
N TRP A 278 -2.94 -8.36 -4.92
CA TRP A 278 -3.35 -8.06 -6.28
C TRP A 278 -3.76 -6.60 -6.50
N ARG A 279 -4.04 -5.84 -5.42
CA ARG A 279 -4.51 -4.44 -5.50
C ARG A 279 -5.65 -4.27 -6.53
N VAL A 280 -6.60 -5.21 -6.55
CA VAL A 280 -7.59 -5.41 -7.63
C VAL A 280 -8.31 -4.11 -8.03
N PHE A 281 -8.59 -3.23 -7.08
CA PHE A 281 -9.34 -1.99 -7.30
C PHE A 281 -8.47 -0.72 -7.35
N SER A 282 -7.13 -0.83 -7.42
CA SER A 282 -6.27 0.36 -7.39
C SER A 282 -6.31 1.20 -8.66
N SER A 283 -6.64 0.60 -9.80
CA SER A 283 -6.86 1.32 -11.06
C SER A 283 -7.68 0.47 -12.04
N PRO A 284 -8.32 1.07 -13.05
CA PRO A 284 -9.04 0.32 -14.09
C PRO A 284 -8.15 -0.68 -14.84
N LEU A 285 -6.89 -0.32 -15.10
CA LEU A 285 -5.92 -1.22 -15.74
C LEU A 285 -5.57 -2.38 -14.80
N ARG A 286 -5.30 -2.10 -13.52
CA ARG A 286 -4.98 -3.13 -12.53
C ARG A 286 -6.15 -4.09 -12.31
N LEU A 287 -7.39 -3.62 -12.39
CA LEU A 287 -8.58 -4.46 -12.36
C LEU A 287 -8.58 -5.45 -13.52
N LEU A 288 -8.37 -4.98 -14.76
CA LEU A 288 -8.31 -5.83 -15.95
C LEU A 288 -7.15 -6.85 -15.86
N GLU A 289 -5.97 -6.40 -15.43
CA GLU A 289 -4.79 -7.24 -15.23
C GLU A 289 -5.01 -8.32 -14.17
N SER A 290 -5.68 -7.99 -13.06
CA SER A 290 -5.97 -8.91 -11.95
C SER A 290 -7.09 -9.89 -12.27
N LEU A 291 -8.01 -9.52 -13.16
CA LEU A 291 -9.07 -10.40 -13.65
C LEU A 291 -8.58 -11.36 -14.75
N ALA A 292 -7.48 -11.06 -15.45
CA ALA A 292 -7.00 -11.91 -16.53
C ALA A 292 -6.71 -13.38 -16.11
N PRO A 293 -6.05 -13.69 -14.98
CA PRO A 293 -5.90 -15.06 -14.49
C PRO A 293 -7.24 -15.76 -14.21
N VAL A 294 -8.23 -15.02 -13.69
CA VAL A 294 -9.58 -15.53 -13.44
C VAL A 294 -10.23 -15.93 -14.78
N LEU A 295 -10.16 -15.06 -15.78
CA LEU A 295 -10.71 -15.33 -17.12
C LEU A 295 -10.00 -16.49 -17.82
N ILE A 296 -8.68 -16.62 -17.65
CA ILE A 296 -7.90 -17.74 -18.21
C ILE A 296 -8.34 -19.07 -17.57
N ILE A 297 -8.56 -19.10 -16.25
CA ILE A 297 -9.04 -20.30 -15.56
C ILE A 297 -10.45 -20.66 -16.02
N LEU A 298 -11.37 -19.69 -16.12
CA LEU A 298 -12.73 -19.93 -16.63
C LEU A 298 -12.69 -20.49 -18.05
N LEU A 299 -11.88 -19.90 -18.94
CA LEU A 299 -11.73 -20.38 -20.31
C LEU A 299 -11.23 -21.83 -20.36
N ALA A 300 -10.29 -22.20 -19.48
CA ALA A 300 -9.76 -23.57 -19.38
C ALA A 300 -10.84 -24.58 -18.98
N GLU A 301 -11.75 -24.16 -18.09
CA GLU A 301 -12.87 -24.96 -17.63
C GLU A 301 -13.93 -25.09 -18.73
N VAL A 302 -14.36 -23.99 -19.38
CA VAL A 302 -15.26 -24.05 -20.56
C VAL A 302 -14.72 -25.01 -21.61
N ASN A 303 -13.44 -24.86 -21.98
CA ASN A 303 -12.80 -25.71 -22.97
C ASN A 303 -12.85 -27.19 -22.59
N ALA A 304 -12.78 -27.53 -21.30
CA ALA A 304 -12.89 -28.92 -20.84
C ALA A 304 -14.24 -29.53 -21.26
N PHE A 305 -15.34 -28.79 -21.07
CA PHE A 305 -16.68 -29.26 -21.39
C PHE A 305 -16.95 -29.31 -22.89
N PHE A 306 -16.44 -28.35 -23.66
CA PHE A 306 -16.60 -28.37 -25.11
C PHE A 306 -15.70 -29.40 -25.80
N LEU A 307 -14.45 -29.56 -25.35
CA LEU A 307 -13.55 -30.57 -25.92
C LEU A 307 -14.10 -31.98 -25.72
N LYS A 308 -14.57 -32.32 -24.51
CA LYS A 308 -15.14 -33.65 -24.25
C LYS A 308 -16.36 -33.92 -25.13
N TYR A 309 -17.23 -32.92 -25.31
CA TYR A 309 -18.45 -33.04 -26.11
C TYR A 309 -18.12 -33.21 -27.60
N VAL A 310 -17.29 -32.32 -28.14
CA VAL A 310 -16.98 -32.28 -29.57
C VAL A 310 -16.11 -33.47 -30.00
N LEU A 311 -15.19 -33.92 -29.15
CA LEU A 311 -14.30 -35.06 -29.44
C LEU A 311 -14.85 -36.42 -28.98
N TRP A 312 -16.05 -36.45 -28.38
CA TRP A 312 -16.69 -37.65 -27.85
C TRP A 312 -15.81 -38.39 -26.83
N VAL A 313 -15.32 -37.65 -25.84
CA VAL A 313 -14.53 -38.19 -24.72
C VAL A 313 -15.45 -38.38 -23.50
N PRO A 314 -15.62 -39.61 -22.99
CA PRO A 314 -16.45 -39.86 -21.81
C PRO A 314 -15.97 -39.10 -20.57
N PRO A 315 -16.86 -38.58 -19.69
CA PRO A 315 -16.47 -37.86 -18.48
C PRO A 315 -15.47 -38.63 -17.61
N ARG A 316 -15.67 -39.95 -17.44
CA ARG A 316 -14.81 -40.85 -16.64
C ARG A 316 -13.55 -41.32 -17.36
N ASN A 317 -13.29 -40.85 -18.59
CA ASN A 317 -12.08 -41.24 -19.31
C ASN A 317 -10.82 -40.64 -18.65
N PRO A 318 -9.74 -41.41 -18.45
CA PRO A 318 -8.49 -40.92 -17.84
C PRO A 318 -7.89 -39.69 -18.53
N LEU A 319 -8.13 -39.48 -19.83
CA LEU A 319 -7.68 -38.29 -20.56
C LEU A 319 -8.14 -36.98 -19.90
N ASN A 320 -9.36 -36.94 -19.35
CA ASN A 320 -9.87 -35.74 -18.68
C ASN A 320 -9.10 -35.45 -17.40
N ALA A 321 -8.78 -36.50 -16.63
CA ALA A 321 -7.96 -36.36 -15.43
C ALA A 321 -6.52 -35.93 -15.76
N TYR A 322 -5.91 -36.52 -16.81
CA TYR A 322 -4.57 -36.14 -17.26
C TYR A 322 -4.50 -34.68 -17.71
N ARG A 323 -5.50 -34.21 -18.48
CA ARG A 323 -5.61 -32.81 -18.88
C ARG A 323 -5.77 -31.91 -17.66
N LEU A 324 -6.63 -32.25 -16.71
CA LEU A 324 -6.81 -31.47 -15.48
C LEU A 324 -5.51 -31.37 -14.67
N CYS A 325 -4.77 -32.47 -14.51
CA CYS A 325 -3.46 -32.46 -13.86
C CYS A 325 -2.47 -31.54 -14.59
N LEU A 326 -2.43 -31.56 -15.92
CA LEU A 326 -1.59 -30.67 -16.71
C LEU A 326 -1.96 -29.19 -16.50
N LEU A 327 -3.25 -28.86 -16.45
CA LEU A 327 -3.71 -27.48 -16.19
C LEU A 327 -3.36 -27.00 -14.79
N VAL A 328 -3.45 -27.85 -13.77
CA VAL A 328 -3.01 -27.51 -12.40
C VAL A 328 -1.50 -27.26 -12.36
N LEU A 329 -0.71 -28.12 -13.01
CA LEU A 329 0.74 -27.92 -13.14
C LEU A 329 1.08 -26.66 -13.92
N LEU A 330 0.23 -26.22 -14.84
CA LEU A 330 0.40 -24.97 -15.57
C LEU A 330 0.06 -23.74 -14.72
N ALA A 331 -1.09 -23.79 -14.02
CA ALA A 331 -1.64 -22.66 -13.28
C ALA A 331 -0.83 -22.30 -12.02
N LEU A 332 -0.27 -23.29 -11.32
CA LEU A 332 0.53 -23.07 -10.11
C LEU A 332 1.70 -22.08 -10.31
N PRO A 333 2.61 -22.30 -11.27
CA PRO A 333 3.64 -21.33 -11.64
C PRO A 333 3.08 -20.17 -12.48
N GLY A 334 2.10 -20.42 -13.35
CA GLY A 334 1.59 -19.41 -14.29
C GLY A 334 0.92 -18.21 -13.61
N VAL A 335 0.12 -18.43 -12.56
CA VAL A 335 -0.52 -17.31 -11.82
C VAL A 335 0.51 -16.50 -11.04
N LYS A 336 1.55 -17.13 -10.48
CA LYS A 336 2.65 -16.42 -9.84
C LYS A 336 3.46 -15.59 -10.85
N GLU A 337 3.75 -16.16 -12.02
CA GLU A 337 4.44 -15.45 -13.09
C GLU A 337 3.61 -14.26 -13.59
N TRP A 338 2.29 -14.41 -13.69
CA TRP A 338 1.38 -13.32 -14.03
C TRP A 338 1.38 -12.22 -12.96
N TYR A 339 1.24 -12.58 -11.68
CA TYR A 339 1.35 -11.66 -10.56
C TYR A 339 2.68 -10.88 -10.57
N THR A 340 3.77 -11.58 -10.85
CA THR A 340 5.11 -10.97 -10.92
C THR A 340 5.25 -10.02 -12.10
N PHE A 341 4.66 -10.38 -13.25
CA PHE A 341 4.63 -9.54 -14.45
C PHE A 341 3.90 -8.22 -14.19
N ILE A 342 2.71 -8.25 -13.58
CA ILE A 342 1.92 -7.02 -13.32
C ILE A 342 2.53 -6.15 -12.20
N GLU A 343 3.33 -6.73 -11.30
CA GLU A 343 4.06 -6.00 -10.27
C GLU A 343 5.40 -5.43 -10.76
N SER A 344 5.96 -5.95 -11.86
CA SER A 344 7.22 -5.48 -12.41
C SER A 344 7.08 -4.14 -13.14
N ASP A 345 8.12 -3.31 -13.06
CA ASP A 345 8.18 -2.01 -13.74
C ASP A 345 8.39 -2.24 -15.25
N GLU A 346 7.66 -1.53 -16.11
CA GLU A 346 7.83 -1.59 -17.58
C GLU A 346 9.26 -1.23 -18.03
N SER A 347 10.01 -0.49 -17.20
CA SER A 347 11.42 -0.16 -17.44
C SER A 347 12.41 -1.29 -17.08
N ASP A 348 11.94 -2.40 -16.51
CA ASP A 348 12.76 -3.58 -16.24
C ASP A 348 13.15 -4.27 -17.55
N ILE A 349 14.46 -4.53 -17.74
CA ILE A 349 15.02 -5.21 -18.92
C ILE A 349 14.41 -6.62 -19.08
N PHE A 350 13.82 -7.17 -18.01
CA PHE A 350 13.14 -8.46 -17.99
C PHE A 350 11.61 -8.36 -17.83
N HIS A 351 10.98 -7.23 -18.21
CA HIS A 351 9.52 -7.08 -18.23
C HIS A 351 8.87 -8.04 -19.25
N LYS A 352 8.71 -9.30 -18.85
CA LYS A 352 8.37 -10.46 -19.66
C LYS A 352 7.25 -11.24 -18.98
N LEU A 353 6.24 -11.64 -19.76
CA LEU A 353 5.29 -12.64 -19.29
C LEU A 353 6.01 -13.98 -19.10
N GLY A 354 5.96 -14.53 -17.89
CA GLY A 354 6.60 -15.79 -17.56
C GLY A 354 6.12 -16.96 -18.44
N VAL A 355 6.92 -18.02 -18.48
CA VAL A 355 6.79 -19.09 -19.49
C VAL A 355 5.53 -19.93 -19.28
N PHE A 356 5.19 -20.25 -18.03
CA PHE A 356 3.96 -20.97 -17.71
C PHE A 356 2.74 -20.06 -17.89
N ALA A 357 2.84 -18.77 -17.54
CA ALA A 357 1.77 -17.81 -17.82
C ALA A 357 1.50 -17.70 -19.33
N TRP A 358 2.56 -17.62 -20.14
CA TRP A 358 2.48 -17.59 -21.59
C TRP A 358 1.87 -18.86 -22.18
N LEU A 359 2.34 -20.04 -21.73
CA LEU A 359 1.78 -21.34 -22.13
C LEU A 359 0.31 -21.47 -21.72
N ALA A 360 -0.09 -20.93 -20.57
CA ALA A 360 -1.48 -20.91 -20.12
C ALA A 360 -2.37 -20.20 -21.12
N VAL A 361 -1.98 -19.00 -21.57
CA VAL A 361 -2.76 -18.28 -22.59
C VAL A 361 -2.74 -19.03 -23.93
N ALA A 362 -1.56 -19.48 -24.38
CA ALA A 362 -1.41 -20.15 -25.68
C ALA A 362 -2.25 -21.45 -25.77
N ILE A 363 -2.19 -22.31 -24.75
CA ILE A 363 -2.93 -23.57 -24.70
C ILE A 363 -4.44 -23.30 -24.66
N ASN A 364 -4.89 -22.38 -23.80
CA ASN A 364 -6.31 -22.04 -23.70
C ASN A 364 -6.87 -21.49 -25.00
N VAL A 365 -6.12 -20.62 -25.68
CA VAL A 365 -6.51 -20.09 -26.99
C VAL A 365 -6.57 -21.23 -28.02
N ALA A 366 -5.56 -22.10 -28.08
CA ALA A 366 -5.54 -23.22 -29.03
C ALA A 366 -6.71 -24.19 -28.82
N GLU A 367 -7.02 -24.55 -27.57
CA GLU A 367 -8.19 -25.38 -27.23
C GLU A 367 -9.50 -24.71 -27.65
N THR A 368 -9.65 -23.42 -27.36
CA THR A 368 -10.85 -22.65 -27.75
C THR A 368 -11.04 -22.69 -29.26
N LEU A 369 -9.97 -22.51 -30.03
CA LEU A 369 -9.99 -22.58 -31.49
C LEU A 369 -10.35 -23.98 -31.99
N VAL A 370 -9.90 -25.04 -31.31
CA VAL A 370 -10.30 -26.43 -31.61
C VAL A 370 -11.80 -26.61 -31.37
N CYS A 371 -12.31 -26.15 -30.21
CA CYS A 371 -13.74 -26.19 -29.89
C CYS A 371 -14.59 -25.46 -30.92
N ILE A 372 -14.19 -24.24 -31.32
CA ILE A 372 -14.90 -23.44 -32.33
C ILE A 372 -14.91 -24.17 -33.68
N LYS A 373 -13.74 -24.65 -34.14
CA LYS A 373 -13.62 -25.31 -35.45
C LYS A 373 -14.45 -26.58 -35.51
N PHE A 374 -14.31 -27.45 -34.50
CA PHE A 374 -14.93 -28.77 -34.50
C PHE A 374 -16.39 -28.75 -34.04
N GLY A 375 -16.80 -27.77 -33.24
CA GLY A 375 -18.19 -27.59 -32.79
C GLY A 375 -19.11 -26.92 -33.82
N ARG A 376 -18.58 -26.50 -34.97
CA ARG A 376 -19.36 -25.82 -36.00
C ARG A 376 -20.50 -26.71 -36.51
N GLY A 377 -21.71 -26.17 -36.49
CA GLY A 377 -22.92 -26.88 -36.89
C GLY A 377 -23.53 -27.79 -35.80
N MET A 378 -22.84 -27.99 -34.67
CA MET A 378 -23.36 -28.77 -33.54
C MET A 378 -24.29 -27.95 -32.62
N PHE A 379 -24.20 -26.62 -32.67
CA PHE A 379 -24.98 -25.71 -31.82
C PHE A 379 -25.79 -24.73 -32.69
N PRO A 380 -26.91 -25.17 -33.29
CA PRO A 380 -27.70 -24.37 -34.24
C PRO A 380 -28.57 -23.30 -33.57
N ASN A 381 -28.77 -23.40 -32.25
CA ASN A 381 -29.62 -22.45 -31.51
C ASN A 381 -28.95 -21.07 -31.46
N PRO A 382 -29.69 -19.99 -31.76
CA PRO A 382 -29.17 -18.64 -31.57
C PRO A 382 -28.95 -18.37 -30.08
N TRP A 383 -28.00 -17.47 -29.79
CA TRP A 383 -27.75 -16.99 -28.43
C TRP A 383 -29.03 -16.42 -27.81
N PRO A 384 -29.41 -16.86 -26.59
CA PRO A 384 -30.60 -16.34 -25.93
C PRO A 384 -30.50 -14.82 -25.73
N GLN A 385 -31.55 -14.07 -26.08
CA GLN A 385 -31.57 -12.61 -25.94
C GLN A 385 -31.25 -12.14 -24.52
N ARG A 386 -31.68 -12.89 -23.49
CA ARG A 386 -31.40 -12.57 -22.09
C ARG A 386 -29.90 -12.62 -21.78
N VAL A 387 -29.18 -13.60 -22.34
CA VAL A 387 -27.72 -13.73 -22.19
C VAL A 387 -27.02 -12.59 -22.92
N LEU A 388 -27.43 -12.29 -24.17
CA LEU A 388 -26.88 -11.16 -24.94
C LEU A 388 -27.10 -9.80 -24.24
N LEU A 389 -28.30 -9.57 -23.69
CA LEU A 389 -28.63 -8.36 -22.94
C LEU A 389 -27.87 -8.28 -21.61
N ALA A 390 -27.69 -9.39 -20.89
CA ALA A 390 -26.94 -9.44 -19.65
C ALA A 390 -25.45 -9.13 -19.87
N TRP A 391 -24.82 -9.78 -20.86
CA TRP A 391 -23.42 -9.50 -21.21
C TRP A 391 -23.24 -8.10 -21.81
N GLY A 392 -24.20 -7.61 -22.61
CA GLY A 392 -24.22 -6.24 -23.13
C GLY A 392 -24.36 -5.19 -22.03
N ALA A 393 -25.26 -5.40 -21.06
CA ALA A 393 -25.40 -4.54 -19.89
C ALA A 393 -24.15 -4.59 -19.01
N PHE A 394 -23.53 -5.77 -18.82
CA PHE A 394 -22.28 -5.92 -18.06
C PHE A 394 -21.10 -5.22 -18.75
N THR A 395 -20.97 -5.30 -20.08
CA THR A 395 -19.92 -4.55 -20.82
C THR A 395 -20.16 -3.05 -20.76
N VAL A 396 -21.40 -2.59 -20.95
CA VAL A 396 -21.77 -1.18 -20.84
C VAL A 396 -21.61 -0.66 -19.41
N GLN A 397 -21.94 -1.44 -18.38
CA GLN A 397 -21.77 -1.06 -16.98
C GLN A 397 -20.29 -1.06 -16.56
N ASN A 398 -19.43 -1.89 -17.15
CA ASN A 398 -17.98 -1.82 -16.92
C ASN A 398 -17.30 -0.72 -17.75
N LEU A 399 -17.88 -0.30 -18.89
CA LEU A 399 -17.40 0.84 -19.70
C LEU A 399 -17.94 2.20 -19.21
N ILE A 400 -19.16 2.23 -18.66
CA ILE A 400 -19.88 3.44 -18.17
C ILE A 400 -19.84 3.55 -16.65
N GLY A 401 -19.41 2.50 -15.94
CA GLY A 401 -19.13 2.50 -14.52
C GLY A 401 -17.96 3.41 -14.18
N LYS A 402 -18.20 4.73 -14.28
CA LYS A 402 -17.51 5.74 -13.51
C LYS A 402 -17.61 5.28 -12.06
N MET A 403 -16.45 4.91 -11.54
CA MET A 403 -16.14 4.73 -10.14
C MET A 403 -16.77 5.87 -9.33
N ALA A 404 -17.93 5.62 -8.74
CA ALA A 404 -18.22 6.21 -7.44
C ALA A 404 -17.56 5.25 -6.45
N GLU A 405 -16.28 5.49 -6.16
CA GLU A 405 -15.70 4.96 -4.93
C GLU A 405 -16.61 5.43 -3.80
N GLU A 406 -17.19 4.50 -3.03
CA GLU A 406 -17.55 4.81 -1.65
C GLU A 406 -16.25 5.28 -1.00
N ARG A 407 -16.13 6.60 -0.82
CA ARG A 407 -14.97 7.21 -0.19
C ARG A 407 -14.97 6.73 1.25
N ASP A 408 -13.99 5.91 1.63
CA ASP A 408 -13.78 5.52 3.02
C ASP A 408 -13.44 6.79 3.83
N LEU A 409 -14.48 7.34 4.47
CA LEU A 409 -14.38 8.52 5.33
C LEU A 409 -13.81 8.10 6.70
N PHE A 410 -12.93 8.92 7.23
CA PHE A 410 -12.40 8.74 8.58
C PHE A 410 -12.21 10.08 9.29
N LEU A 411 -12.23 10.07 10.62
CA LEU A 411 -12.00 11.24 11.45
C LEU A 411 -10.56 11.25 11.96
N PHE A 412 -9.90 12.40 11.87
CA PHE A 412 -8.60 12.64 12.48
C PHE A 412 -8.63 13.91 13.33
N THR A 413 -7.92 13.90 14.46
CA THR A 413 -7.95 14.99 15.44
C THR A 413 -6.55 15.46 15.77
N SER A 414 -6.36 16.78 15.81
CA SER A 414 -5.16 17.42 16.34
C SER A 414 -5.54 18.47 17.39
N GLU A 415 -4.67 18.68 18.36
CA GLU A 415 -4.81 19.73 19.38
C GLU A 415 -3.71 20.79 19.28
N SER A 416 -3.93 21.92 19.94
CA SER A 416 -2.95 22.97 20.19
C SER A 416 -3.20 23.63 21.54
N VAL A 417 -2.22 24.39 22.03
CA VAL A 417 -2.33 25.16 23.27
C VAL A 417 -1.74 26.56 23.08
N ASN A 418 -2.26 27.52 23.83
CA ASN A 418 -1.84 28.92 23.73
C ASN A 418 -0.51 29.16 24.47
N GLU A 419 0.10 30.32 24.25
CA GLU A 419 1.35 30.73 24.91
C GLU A 419 1.30 30.75 26.44
N GLY A 420 0.11 30.85 27.05
CA GLY A 420 -0.07 30.81 28.50
C GLY A 420 -0.25 29.41 29.10
N HIS A 421 -0.33 28.36 28.30
CA HIS A 421 -0.34 27.01 28.84
C HIS A 421 0.97 26.74 29.60
N PRO A 422 0.96 26.16 30.81
CA PRO A 422 2.16 26.09 31.65
C PRO A 422 3.33 25.32 31.00
N ASP A 423 3.08 24.23 30.27
CA ASP A 423 4.15 23.58 29.47
C ASP A 423 4.70 24.50 28.36
N LYS A 424 3.84 25.28 27.69
CA LYS A 424 4.29 26.17 26.60
C LYS A 424 4.98 27.42 27.13
N LEU A 425 4.64 27.87 28.34
CA LEU A 425 5.40 28.85 29.09
C LEU A 425 6.83 28.35 29.31
N CYS A 426 7.01 27.10 29.74
CA CYS A 426 8.33 26.50 29.92
C CYS A 426 9.13 26.43 28.62
N ASP A 427 8.51 26.00 27.51
CA ASP A 427 9.16 26.00 26.19
C ASP A 427 9.65 27.42 25.80
N GLN A 428 8.80 28.43 25.97
CA GLN A 428 9.14 29.82 25.65
C GLN A 428 10.24 30.40 26.52
N VAL A 429 10.25 30.08 27.82
CA VAL A 429 11.33 30.50 28.74
C VAL A 429 12.65 29.82 28.36
N SER A 430 12.63 28.51 28.12
CA SER A 430 13.79 27.74 27.68
C SER A 430 14.40 28.31 26.39
N ASP A 431 13.58 28.65 25.40
CA ASP A 431 14.07 29.26 24.16
C ASP A 431 14.44 30.74 24.28
N ALA A 432 13.82 31.49 25.21
CA ALA A 432 14.25 32.86 25.50
C ALA A 432 15.66 32.88 26.13
N VAL A 433 15.96 31.91 27.01
CA VAL A 433 17.33 31.71 27.55
C VAL A 433 18.30 31.36 26.43
N LEU A 434 17.93 30.42 25.55
CA LEU A 434 18.75 30.08 24.37
C LEU A 434 19.04 31.30 23.49
N ASP A 435 18.00 32.08 23.15
CA ASP A 435 18.14 33.29 22.35
C ASP A 435 19.07 34.32 23.03
N ALA A 436 18.98 34.48 24.35
CA ALA A 436 19.84 35.37 25.11
C ALA A 436 21.31 34.93 25.10
N CYS A 437 21.58 33.62 25.19
CA CYS A 437 22.92 33.07 25.04
C CYS A 437 23.46 33.29 23.62
N LEU A 438 22.70 32.88 22.59
CA LEU A 438 23.13 32.97 21.18
C LEU A 438 23.28 34.41 20.66
N ALA A 439 22.57 35.37 21.25
CA ALA A 439 22.70 36.79 20.88
C ALA A 439 24.08 37.36 21.22
N GLN A 440 24.75 36.84 22.25
CA GLN A 440 26.08 37.29 22.68
C GLN A 440 27.18 36.29 22.27
N ASP A 441 26.86 35.00 22.25
CA ASP A 441 27.76 33.91 21.90
C ASP A 441 27.06 32.89 20.97
N PRO A 442 27.24 33.01 19.65
CA PRO A 442 26.64 32.11 18.65
C PRO A 442 27.06 30.64 18.78
N TYR A 443 28.08 30.34 19.57
CA TYR A 443 28.58 28.97 19.78
C TYR A 443 28.22 28.41 21.15
N SER A 444 27.35 29.08 21.89
CA SER A 444 26.80 28.61 23.16
C SER A 444 26.30 27.17 23.05
N LYS A 445 26.62 26.35 24.04
CA LYS A 445 26.05 25.00 24.22
C LYS A 445 24.96 25.12 25.26
N VAL A 446 23.72 24.83 24.87
CA VAL A 446 22.55 25.09 25.70
C VAL A 446 21.65 23.86 25.70
N ALA A 447 21.32 23.39 26.89
CA ALA A 447 20.30 22.41 27.23
C ALA A 447 19.53 22.94 28.44
N CYS A 448 18.76 24.01 28.23
CA CYS A 448 18.02 24.72 29.26
C CYS A 448 16.59 24.17 29.37
N GLU A 449 16.33 23.45 30.45
CA GLU A 449 15.00 23.00 30.83
C GLU A 449 14.32 24.02 31.74
N THR A 450 13.00 24.11 31.64
CA THR A 450 12.18 24.94 32.52
C THR A 450 11.06 24.10 33.10
N CYS A 451 10.77 24.28 34.39
CA CYS A 451 9.53 23.81 34.99
C CYS A 451 8.84 24.92 35.78
N THR A 452 7.53 24.80 35.95
CA THR A 452 6.74 25.79 36.68
C THR A 452 5.60 25.14 37.45
N LYS A 453 5.28 25.74 38.60
CA LYS A 453 4.06 25.48 39.36
C LYS A 453 3.66 26.77 40.08
N THR A 454 2.60 26.74 40.86
CA THR A 454 2.10 27.88 41.65
C THR A 454 3.24 28.69 42.26
N ASN A 455 3.34 29.95 41.85
CA ASN A 455 4.30 30.95 42.34
C ASN A 455 5.80 30.58 42.15
N MET A 456 6.14 29.71 41.20
CA MET A 456 7.50 29.27 40.95
C MET A 456 7.78 29.01 39.46
N VAL A 457 8.92 29.49 38.98
CA VAL A 457 9.57 29.04 37.74
C VAL A 457 10.99 28.61 38.06
N MET A 458 11.40 27.43 37.59
CA MET A 458 12.76 26.94 37.74
C MET A 458 13.36 26.72 36.36
N VAL A 459 14.54 27.30 36.12
CA VAL A 459 15.39 26.99 34.96
C VAL A 459 16.56 26.13 35.42
N PHE A 460 16.81 25.04 34.70
CA PHE A 460 17.81 24.04 35.07
C PHE A 460 18.39 23.32 33.85
N GLY A 461 19.47 22.57 34.03
CA GLY A 461 20.20 21.89 32.95
C GLY A 461 21.58 22.47 32.70
N GLU A 462 22.08 22.36 31.48
CA GLU A 462 23.49 22.65 31.18
C GLU A 462 23.67 23.78 30.17
N ILE A 463 24.45 24.79 30.53
CA ILE A 463 24.83 25.91 29.66
C ILE A 463 26.34 26.16 29.75
N THR A 464 27.02 26.03 28.62
CA THR A 464 28.40 26.51 28.44
C THR A 464 28.38 27.65 27.43
N THR A 465 28.64 28.87 27.90
CA THR A 465 28.55 30.09 27.10
C THR A 465 29.51 31.15 27.64
N THR A 466 29.98 32.03 26.74
CA THR A 466 30.68 33.27 27.11
C THR A 466 29.73 34.46 27.31
N ALA A 467 28.44 34.28 27.03
CA ALA A 467 27.39 35.27 27.22
C ALA A 467 27.20 35.62 28.71
N LYS A 468 26.90 36.89 28.99
CA LYS A 468 26.48 37.35 30.32
C LYS A 468 24.96 37.48 30.31
N VAL A 469 24.27 36.45 30.82
CA VAL A 469 22.81 36.37 30.82
C VAL A 469 22.29 36.49 32.25
N ASP A 470 21.35 37.41 32.46
CA ASP A 470 20.52 37.45 33.66
C ASP A 470 19.32 36.53 33.45
N TYR A 471 19.47 35.27 33.87
CA TYR A 471 18.45 34.26 33.68
C TYR A 471 17.12 34.59 34.38
N GLU A 472 17.20 35.22 35.56
CA GLU A 472 16.00 35.62 36.30
C GLU A 472 15.24 36.69 35.52
N GLN A 473 15.93 37.70 35.02
CA GLN A 473 15.30 38.75 34.20
C GLN A 473 14.65 38.16 32.94
N VAL A 474 15.32 37.26 32.23
CA VAL A 474 14.76 36.59 31.02
C VAL A 474 13.49 35.81 31.34
N VAL A 475 13.46 35.08 32.47
CA VAL A 475 12.26 34.37 32.93
C VAL A 475 11.11 35.34 33.19
N ARG A 476 11.37 36.41 33.95
CA ARG A 476 10.35 37.40 34.32
C ARG A 476 9.80 38.13 33.10
N ASP A 477 10.66 38.56 32.19
CA ASP A 477 10.27 39.24 30.95
C ASP A 477 9.40 38.34 30.08
N THR A 478 9.78 37.07 29.94
CA THR A 478 8.97 36.10 29.19
C THR A 478 7.60 35.87 29.81
N CYS A 479 7.52 35.69 31.12
CA CYS A 479 6.23 35.56 31.83
C CYS A 479 5.35 36.81 31.63
N ARG A 480 5.95 38.01 31.72
CA ARG A 480 5.24 39.29 31.58
C ARG A 480 4.70 39.49 30.17
N GLU A 481 5.50 39.21 29.15
CA GLU A 481 5.11 39.30 27.73
C GLU A 481 3.96 38.36 27.35
N ILE A 482 3.89 37.18 27.97
CA ILE A 482 2.79 36.22 27.83
C ILE A 482 1.50 36.78 28.46
N GLY A 483 1.63 37.57 29.53
CA GLY A 483 0.51 38.20 30.25
C GLY A 483 0.30 37.67 31.67
N PHE A 484 1.29 37.01 32.25
CA PHE A 484 1.28 36.60 33.65
C PHE A 484 1.74 37.74 34.56
N THR A 485 0.81 38.64 34.90
CA THR A 485 1.07 39.89 35.62
C THR A 485 0.45 39.96 37.02
N SER A 486 -0.21 38.88 37.47
CA SER A 486 -0.84 38.80 38.80
C SER A 486 -1.16 37.37 39.20
N ASP A 487 -1.27 37.12 40.52
CA ASP A 487 -1.68 35.81 41.04
C ASP A 487 -3.06 35.38 40.51
N ASP A 488 -3.95 36.36 40.27
CA ASP A 488 -5.30 36.14 39.76
C ASP A 488 -5.31 35.48 38.37
N VAL A 489 -4.34 35.78 37.51
CA VAL A 489 -4.23 35.17 36.17
C VAL A 489 -3.41 33.87 36.17
N GLY A 490 -2.85 33.47 37.33
CA GLY A 490 -2.21 32.17 37.54
C GLY A 490 -0.71 32.22 37.83
N LEU A 491 -0.05 33.37 37.60
CA LEU A 491 1.33 33.65 37.95
C LEU A 491 1.58 35.16 37.87
N ASP A 492 2.32 35.72 38.83
CA ASP A 492 2.79 37.09 38.82
C ASP A 492 4.29 37.13 38.49
N ALA A 493 4.66 37.60 37.30
CA ALA A 493 6.04 37.65 36.83
C ALA A 493 6.98 38.47 37.75
N ASP A 494 6.47 39.44 38.51
CA ASP A 494 7.27 40.32 39.35
C ASP A 494 7.40 39.79 40.79
N LYS A 495 6.52 38.86 41.20
CA LYS A 495 6.49 38.30 42.57
C LYS A 495 6.87 36.82 42.65
N CYS A 496 6.83 36.10 41.53
CA CYS A 496 7.12 34.67 41.53
C CYS A 496 8.55 34.36 41.92
N LYS A 497 8.75 33.18 42.54
CA LYS A 497 10.09 32.66 42.81
C LYS A 497 10.70 32.18 41.50
N VAL A 498 11.88 32.69 41.18
CA VAL A 498 12.69 32.18 40.08
C VAL A 498 13.88 31.42 40.66
N LEU A 499 13.96 30.13 40.35
CA LEU A 499 15.04 29.25 40.78
C LEU A 499 15.95 28.98 39.60
N VAL A 500 17.25 29.21 39.76
CA VAL A 500 18.25 29.00 38.70
C VAL A 500 19.21 27.90 39.16
N HIS A 501 19.15 26.76 38.49
CA HIS A 501 19.96 25.56 38.75
C HIS A 501 20.65 25.08 37.47
N LEU A 502 21.52 25.94 36.93
CA LEU A 502 22.27 25.69 35.70
C LEU A 502 23.73 25.33 36.01
N GLU A 503 24.25 24.32 35.32
CA GLU A 503 25.66 23.90 35.38
C GLU A 503 26.33 23.99 34.00
N GLU A 504 27.65 23.81 33.93
CA GLU A 504 28.34 23.68 32.65
C GLU A 504 28.06 22.33 32.00
N GLN A 505 28.11 22.26 30.67
CA GLN A 505 28.03 20.99 29.95
C GLN A 505 29.17 20.05 30.37
N SER A 506 28.85 18.76 30.54
CA SER A 506 29.85 17.72 30.79
C SER A 506 31.01 17.78 29.77
N PRO A 507 32.28 17.88 30.22
CA PRO A 507 33.44 17.87 29.35
C PRO A 507 33.54 16.61 28.47
N ASP A 508 33.06 15.46 28.95
CA ASP A 508 33.04 14.20 28.21
C ASP A 508 32.14 14.29 26.97
N ILE A 509 30.98 14.97 27.11
CA ILE A 509 30.08 15.27 25.99
C ILE A 509 30.75 16.27 25.06
N GLY A 510 31.35 17.33 25.60
CA GLY A 510 32.00 18.38 24.81
C GLY A 510 33.14 17.88 23.94
N GLN A 511 33.97 16.95 24.45
CA GLN A 511 35.04 16.30 23.70
C GLN A 511 34.49 15.45 22.54
N GLY A 512 33.45 14.65 22.78
CA GLY A 512 32.85 13.78 21.77
C GLY A 512 32.12 14.53 20.66
N VAL A 513 31.42 15.62 21.00
CA VAL A 513 30.54 16.35 20.08
C VAL A 513 31.32 17.37 19.25
N HIS A 514 31.99 18.33 19.91
CA HIS A 514 32.65 19.46 19.25
C HIS A 514 34.16 19.53 19.53
N GLY A 515 34.73 18.51 20.18
CA GLY A 515 36.17 18.45 20.49
C GLY A 515 36.62 19.61 21.37
N LEU A 516 35.75 20.11 22.25
CA LEU A 516 36.02 21.32 23.05
C LEU A 516 36.39 22.54 22.17
N GLY A 517 35.81 22.63 20.96
CA GLY A 517 36.03 23.73 20.01
C GLY A 517 37.11 23.45 18.96
N THR A 518 37.67 22.24 18.93
CA THR A 518 38.72 21.86 17.96
C THR A 518 38.20 21.23 16.68
N LYS A 519 36.97 20.69 16.67
CA LYS A 519 36.39 20.04 15.47
C LYS A 519 35.94 21.08 14.44
N THR A 520 36.17 20.79 13.16
CA THR A 520 35.59 21.57 12.05
C THR A 520 34.07 21.37 11.96
N LEU A 521 33.36 22.23 11.23
CA LEU A 521 31.89 22.16 11.08
C LEU A 521 31.43 20.80 10.53
N GLU A 522 32.18 20.24 9.59
CA GLU A 522 31.93 18.95 8.95
C GLU A 522 32.14 17.75 9.91
N GLU A 523 32.94 17.94 10.96
CA GLU A 523 33.33 16.93 11.94
C GLU A 523 32.51 17.00 13.25
N ILE A 524 31.75 18.08 13.46
CA ILE A 524 30.84 18.21 14.60
C ILE A 524 29.90 17.00 14.61
N GLY A 525 30.00 16.21 15.67
CA GLY A 525 29.18 15.04 15.89
C GLY A 525 27.78 15.42 16.36
N ALA A 526 26.82 14.50 16.26
CA ALA A 526 25.52 14.69 16.88
C ALA A 526 25.66 14.86 18.39
N GLY A 527 24.94 15.85 18.96
CA GLY A 527 24.95 16.14 20.39
C GLY A 527 24.40 15.01 21.27
N ASP A 528 23.59 14.13 20.69
CA ASP A 528 23.05 12.91 21.32
C ASP A 528 22.67 11.89 20.23
N GLN A 529 22.36 10.66 20.62
CA GLN A 529 21.64 9.71 19.78
C GLN A 529 20.15 10.04 19.69
N GLY A 530 19.50 9.57 18.62
CA GLY A 530 18.05 9.72 18.47
C GLY A 530 17.63 9.58 17.03
N HIS A 531 16.33 9.65 16.79
CA HIS A 531 15.77 9.73 15.44
C HIS A 531 14.74 10.84 15.36
N MET A 532 14.66 11.51 14.22
CA MET A 532 13.81 12.67 13.99
C MET A 532 13.00 12.45 12.73
N PHE A 533 11.84 13.11 12.66
CA PHE A 533 10.95 13.01 11.51
C PHE A 533 10.61 14.38 10.95
N GLY A 534 10.53 14.43 9.63
CA GLY A 534 9.99 15.53 8.85
C GLY A 534 8.74 15.08 8.12
N TYR A 535 7.70 15.89 8.11
CA TYR A 535 6.45 15.58 7.39
C TYR A 535 5.96 16.76 6.57
N ALA A 536 5.37 16.46 5.41
CA ALA A 536 4.66 17.42 4.58
C ALA A 536 3.49 16.74 3.83
N THR A 537 2.47 17.52 3.53
CA THR A 537 1.21 17.11 2.88
C THR A 537 0.68 18.28 2.07
N ASP A 538 0.07 18.03 0.91
CA ASP A 538 -0.44 19.06 0.00
C ASP A 538 -1.85 19.59 0.37
N GLU A 539 -2.40 19.17 1.50
CA GLU A 539 -3.76 19.53 1.94
C GLU A 539 -3.92 21.01 2.33
N THR A 540 -2.82 21.73 2.61
CA THR A 540 -2.81 23.17 2.89
C THR A 540 -1.65 23.87 2.17
N PRO A 541 -1.75 25.19 1.91
CA PRO A 541 -0.66 25.97 1.28
C PRO A 541 0.68 25.92 2.03
N GLU A 542 0.65 25.89 3.36
CA GLU A 542 1.81 25.77 4.24
C GLU A 542 2.41 24.34 4.30
N LEU A 543 1.84 23.42 3.51
CA LEU A 543 2.20 22.01 3.42
C LEU A 543 2.15 21.27 4.76
N MET A 544 1.10 21.55 5.54
CA MET A 544 0.84 21.00 6.88
C MET A 544 -0.55 20.36 6.97
N PRO A 545 -0.79 19.46 7.94
CA PRO A 545 -2.12 18.91 8.15
C PRO A 545 -3.16 19.96 8.55
N LEU A 546 -4.33 19.96 7.92
CA LEU A 546 -5.40 20.92 8.17
C LEU A 546 -5.87 20.88 9.63
N THR A 547 -5.98 19.68 10.25
CA THR A 547 -6.33 19.56 11.68
C THR A 547 -5.38 20.34 12.58
N HIS A 548 -4.07 20.19 12.33
CA HIS A 548 -3.03 20.85 13.11
C HIS A 548 -3.03 22.36 12.85
N VAL A 549 -3.10 22.76 11.58
CA VAL A 549 -3.17 24.17 11.16
C VAL A 549 -4.35 24.89 11.83
N LEU A 550 -5.54 24.32 11.79
CA LEU A 550 -6.74 24.93 12.37
C LEU A 550 -6.66 25.01 13.89
N ALA A 551 -6.27 23.92 14.57
CA ALA A 551 -6.13 23.94 16.03
C ALA A 551 -5.12 25.03 16.46
N THR A 552 -3.97 25.10 15.81
CA THR A 552 -2.92 26.09 16.09
C THR A 552 -3.37 27.52 15.79
N LYS A 553 -4.03 27.76 14.65
CA LYS A 553 -4.54 29.11 14.30
C LYS A 553 -5.65 29.58 15.24
N LEU A 554 -6.50 28.68 15.73
CA LEU A 554 -7.50 29.02 16.76
C LEU A 554 -6.83 29.45 18.07
N GLY A 555 -5.79 28.73 18.49
CA GLY A 555 -5.02 29.08 19.69
C GLY A 555 -4.29 30.42 19.56
N TYR A 556 -3.69 30.68 18.39
CA TYR A 556 -3.07 31.96 18.08
C TYR A 556 -4.10 33.10 18.07
N ARG A 557 -5.27 32.90 17.44
CA ARG A 557 -6.33 33.92 17.38
C ARG A 557 -6.91 34.26 18.76
N LEU A 558 -7.00 33.30 19.69
CA LEU A 558 -7.35 33.57 21.09
C LEU A 558 -6.35 34.54 21.74
N THR A 559 -5.06 34.31 21.53
CA THR A 559 -4.02 35.21 22.05
C THR A 559 -4.10 36.59 21.42
N GLU A 560 -4.32 36.68 20.11
CA GLU A 560 -4.50 37.98 19.44
C GLU A 560 -5.69 38.74 20.03
N ALA A 561 -6.86 38.10 20.11
CA ALA A 561 -8.09 38.71 20.64
C ALA A 561 -7.94 39.15 22.11
N ARG A 562 -7.09 38.48 22.89
CA ARG A 562 -6.73 38.90 24.25
C ARG A 562 -5.82 40.12 24.24
N LYS A 563 -4.74 40.10 23.44
CA LYS A 563 -3.71 41.15 23.43
C LYS A 563 -4.17 42.43 22.73
N ASP A 564 -5.04 42.34 21.72
CA ASP A 564 -5.62 43.48 21.02
C ASP A 564 -6.83 44.09 21.75
N GLY A 565 -7.33 43.42 22.81
CA GLY A 565 -8.45 43.87 23.62
C GLY A 565 -9.83 43.58 23.04
N THR A 566 -9.94 42.84 21.93
CA THR A 566 -11.23 42.40 21.36
C THR A 566 -12.03 41.57 22.36
N LEU A 567 -11.36 40.66 23.06
CA LEU A 567 -11.93 39.80 24.10
C LEU A 567 -11.15 40.01 25.40
N PRO A 568 -11.40 41.13 26.13
CA PRO A 568 -10.60 41.53 27.28
C PRO A 568 -10.78 40.61 28.49
N TRP A 569 -11.82 39.77 28.48
CA TRP A 569 -12.08 38.77 29.51
C TRP A 569 -11.18 37.54 29.38
N LEU A 570 -10.48 37.34 28.26
CA LEU A 570 -9.55 36.22 28.07
C LEU A 570 -8.34 36.34 28.99
N ARG A 571 -7.93 35.20 29.55
CA ARG A 571 -6.65 35.05 30.27
C ARG A 571 -5.68 34.18 29.45
N PRO A 572 -4.38 34.12 29.81
CA PRO A 572 -3.36 33.55 28.93
C PRO A 572 -3.51 32.06 28.60
N ASP A 573 -4.01 31.22 29.52
CA ASP A 573 -4.09 29.77 29.34
C ASP A 573 -5.26 29.37 28.44
N GLY A 574 -5.03 28.47 27.49
CA GLY A 574 -6.05 28.03 26.55
C GLY A 574 -5.62 26.81 25.74
N LYS A 575 -6.61 26.00 25.36
CA LYS A 575 -6.46 24.76 24.59
C LYS A 575 -7.49 24.72 23.47
N THR A 576 -7.08 24.22 22.32
CA THR A 576 -7.92 24.06 21.14
C THR A 576 -7.73 22.66 20.57
N GLN A 577 -8.80 22.07 20.02
CA GLN A 577 -8.73 20.78 19.35
C GLN A 577 -9.71 20.76 18.18
N VAL A 578 -9.26 20.24 17.05
CA VAL A 578 -10.04 20.19 15.81
C VAL A 578 -10.03 18.78 15.26
N THR A 579 -11.22 18.24 15.03
CA THR A 579 -11.45 16.97 14.35
C THR A 579 -11.95 17.26 12.94
N VAL A 580 -11.25 16.74 11.94
CA VAL A 580 -11.62 16.88 10.52
C VAL A 580 -11.96 15.49 9.98
N GLU A 581 -12.99 15.46 9.14
CA GLU A 581 -13.32 14.29 8.33
C GLU A 581 -12.50 14.32 7.03
N TYR A 582 -11.92 13.18 6.70
CA TYR A 582 -11.05 13.00 5.55
C TYR A 582 -11.50 11.80 4.72
N TYR A 583 -11.16 11.81 3.43
CA TYR A 583 -10.99 10.58 2.65
C TYR A 583 -9.57 10.49 2.09
N LYS A 584 -9.15 9.27 1.75
CA LYS A 584 -7.85 9.02 1.12
C LYS A 584 -8.01 8.94 -0.39
N GLU A 585 -7.27 9.74 -1.13
CA GLU A 585 -7.21 9.70 -2.59
C GLU A 585 -5.81 9.23 -3.02
N ASN A 586 -5.66 7.95 -3.38
CA ASN A 586 -4.37 7.35 -3.75
C ASN A 586 -3.25 7.64 -2.73
N GLY A 587 -3.58 7.58 -1.43
CA GLY A 587 -2.67 7.89 -0.34
C GLY A 587 -2.60 9.37 0.05
N ALA A 588 -3.12 10.32 -0.73
CA ALA A 588 -3.24 11.73 -0.35
C ALA A 588 -4.42 11.96 0.60
N MET A 589 -4.31 12.91 1.53
CA MET A 589 -5.38 13.21 2.51
C MET A 589 -6.23 14.36 1.98
N ILE A 590 -7.53 14.12 1.79
CA ILE A 590 -8.44 15.15 1.30
C ILE A 590 -9.43 15.52 2.43
N PRO A 591 -9.32 16.72 3.02
CA PRO A 591 -10.26 17.18 4.04
C PRO A 591 -11.62 17.47 3.43
N THR A 592 -12.69 16.94 4.01
CA THR A 592 -14.08 17.16 3.56
C THR A 592 -14.73 18.28 4.35
N ARG A 593 -14.73 18.16 5.68
CA ARG A 593 -15.37 19.09 6.63
C ARG A 593 -14.75 19.02 8.01
N VAL A 594 -14.93 20.06 8.81
CA VAL A 594 -14.63 20.04 10.25
C VAL A 594 -15.79 19.38 10.98
N HIS A 595 -15.49 18.26 11.62
CA HIS A 595 -16.47 17.49 12.39
C HIS A 595 -16.69 18.07 13.79
N THR A 596 -15.61 18.41 14.49
CA THR A 596 -15.69 18.93 15.87
C THR A 596 -14.65 20.00 16.12
N ILE A 597 -15.05 21.06 16.81
CA ILE A 597 -14.16 22.07 17.37
C ILE A 597 -14.35 22.11 18.88
N LEU A 598 -13.26 21.99 19.62
CA LEU A 598 -13.19 22.15 21.07
C LEU A 598 -12.29 23.34 21.39
N ILE A 599 -12.79 24.24 22.23
CA ILE A 599 -12.01 25.33 22.82
C ILE A 599 -12.25 25.34 24.32
N SER A 600 -11.17 25.31 25.11
CA SER A 600 -11.20 25.58 26.55
C SER A 600 -10.24 26.71 26.82
N THR A 601 -10.74 27.89 27.18
CA THR A 601 -9.94 29.09 27.39
C THR A 601 -10.17 29.68 28.76
N GLN A 602 -9.08 30.09 29.40
CA GLN A 602 -9.09 30.70 30.72
C GLN A 602 -9.75 32.07 30.62
N HIS A 603 -10.57 32.43 31.61
CA HIS A 603 -11.35 33.65 31.56
C HIS A 603 -11.42 34.37 32.91
N SER A 604 -11.76 35.66 32.86
CA SER A 604 -12.11 36.45 34.03
C SER A 604 -13.37 35.88 34.71
N PRO A 605 -13.55 36.09 36.03
CA PRO A 605 -14.74 35.60 36.74
C PRO A 605 -16.04 36.30 36.33
N ASP A 606 -15.95 37.43 35.61
CA ASP A 606 -17.06 38.35 35.33
C ASP A 606 -17.82 38.05 34.03
N VAL A 607 -17.27 37.21 33.15
CA VAL A 607 -17.92 36.80 31.90
C VAL A 607 -18.72 35.51 32.10
N ASP A 608 -19.93 35.45 31.53
CA ASP A 608 -20.77 34.26 31.53
C ASP A 608 -20.51 33.34 30.33
N ASN A 609 -21.00 32.09 30.41
CA ASN A 609 -20.76 31.07 29.39
C ASN A 609 -21.48 31.35 28.06
N GLU A 610 -22.60 32.08 28.07
CA GLU A 610 -23.34 32.42 26.85
C GLU A 610 -22.54 33.44 26.02
N GLN A 611 -22.00 34.46 26.70
CA GLN A 611 -21.11 35.45 26.11
C GLN A 611 -19.81 34.80 25.62
N ILE A 612 -19.19 33.91 26.41
CA ILE A 612 -18.00 33.14 25.97
C ILE A 612 -18.33 32.37 24.68
N HIS A 613 -19.45 31.65 24.63
CA HIS A 613 -19.81 30.85 23.46
C HIS A 613 -19.99 31.72 22.21
N LYS A 614 -20.73 32.83 22.34
CA LYS A 614 -20.96 33.80 21.26
C LYS A 614 -19.65 34.40 20.74
N ASP A 615 -18.80 34.85 21.65
CA ASP A 615 -17.53 35.51 21.32
C ASP A 615 -16.53 34.56 20.68
N LEU A 616 -16.42 33.33 21.19
CA LEU A 616 -15.57 32.31 20.58
C LEU A 616 -16.03 31.94 19.16
N MET A 617 -17.34 31.89 18.92
CA MET A 617 -17.86 31.65 17.58
C MET A 617 -17.52 32.82 16.63
N GLU A 618 -17.81 34.06 17.04
CA GLU A 618 -17.71 35.22 16.15
C GLU A 618 -16.27 35.71 15.95
N HIS A 619 -15.49 35.76 17.03
CA HIS A 619 -14.17 36.42 17.01
C HIS A 619 -13.00 35.45 16.91
N VAL A 620 -13.23 34.14 17.06
CA VAL A 620 -12.18 33.11 17.03
C VAL A 620 -12.42 32.06 15.95
N ILE A 621 -13.57 31.39 15.93
CA ILE A 621 -13.82 30.26 15.02
C ILE A 621 -14.08 30.72 13.59
N LYS A 622 -15.08 31.60 13.37
CA LYS A 622 -15.44 32.07 12.02
C LYS A 622 -14.28 32.77 11.29
N PRO A 623 -13.42 33.58 11.95
CA PRO A 623 -12.29 34.20 11.27
C PRO A 623 -11.18 33.22 10.86
N VAL A 624 -11.06 32.07 11.53
CA VAL A 624 -9.97 31.12 11.33
C VAL A 624 -10.37 29.96 10.42
N VAL A 625 -11.55 29.39 10.62
CA VAL A 625 -11.97 28.18 9.91
C VAL A 625 -12.67 28.57 8.62
N PRO A 626 -12.16 28.15 7.44
CA PRO A 626 -12.81 28.44 6.17
C PRO A 626 -14.25 27.95 6.16
N ALA A 627 -15.19 28.83 5.79
CA ALA A 627 -16.63 28.54 5.82
C ALA A 627 -17.03 27.26 5.06
N LYS A 628 -16.28 26.90 4.00
CA LYS A 628 -16.49 25.67 3.23
C LYS A 628 -16.34 24.37 4.03
N TYR A 629 -15.69 24.41 5.19
CA TYR A 629 -15.51 23.24 6.06
C TYR A 629 -16.48 23.23 7.25
N LEU A 630 -17.30 24.27 7.42
CA LEU A 630 -18.29 24.36 8.50
C LEU A 630 -19.69 24.09 7.93
N ASP A 631 -20.48 23.30 8.65
CA ASP A 631 -21.87 23.04 8.32
C ASP A 631 -22.74 22.90 9.58
N ASP A 632 -24.04 22.72 9.40
CA ASP A 632 -25.02 22.60 10.48
C ASP A 632 -24.78 21.38 11.39
N ASN A 633 -23.94 20.43 10.97
CA ASN A 633 -23.58 19.24 11.74
C ASN A 633 -22.20 19.37 12.42
N THR A 634 -21.52 20.51 12.32
CA THR A 634 -20.26 20.72 13.05
C THR A 634 -20.56 20.82 14.55
N ILE A 635 -19.86 20.01 15.34
CA ILE A 635 -20.02 19.97 16.80
C ILE A 635 -19.10 20.98 17.46
N TYR A 636 -19.64 21.82 18.33
CA TYR A 636 -18.89 22.83 19.06
C TYR A 636 -18.89 22.54 20.57
N HIS A 637 -17.70 22.38 21.15
CA HIS A 637 -17.50 22.29 22.59
C HIS A 637 -16.74 23.54 23.05
N LEU A 638 -17.47 24.57 23.50
CA LEU A 638 -16.87 25.84 23.90
C LEU A 638 -16.95 26.00 25.42
N ASN A 639 -15.80 26.00 26.09
CA ASN A 639 -15.63 25.91 27.54
C ASN A 639 -16.51 24.81 28.18
N PRO A 640 -16.39 23.54 27.75
CA PRO A 640 -17.28 22.46 28.20
C PRO A 640 -17.17 22.12 29.69
N SER A 641 -16.08 22.53 30.37
CA SER A 641 -15.96 22.40 31.83
C SER A 641 -16.88 23.36 32.59
N GLY A 642 -17.47 24.34 31.92
CA GLY A 642 -18.36 25.35 32.46
C GLY A 642 -17.67 26.50 33.20
N ARG A 643 -16.49 26.29 33.80
CA ARG A 643 -15.71 27.36 34.45
C ARG A 643 -14.22 27.07 34.42
N PHE A 644 -13.44 28.01 33.89
CA PHE A 644 -11.98 27.93 33.82
C PHE A 644 -11.34 29.28 34.17
N VAL A 645 -11.45 29.69 35.44
CA VAL A 645 -10.89 30.95 35.94
C VAL A 645 -9.44 30.79 36.44
N ILE A 646 -9.18 29.71 37.18
CA ILE A 646 -7.83 29.31 37.61
C ILE A 646 -7.17 28.60 36.43
N GLY A 647 -6.00 29.10 36.02
CA GLY A 647 -5.23 28.55 34.90
C GLY A 647 -3.73 28.83 35.09
N GLY A 648 -2.94 28.55 34.04
CA GLY A 648 -1.49 28.71 34.09
C GLY A 648 -0.84 27.81 35.16
N PRO A 649 0.34 28.20 35.68
CA PRO A 649 1.08 27.41 36.68
C PRO A 649 0.31 27.13 37.97
N HIS A 650 -0.64 28.01 38.34
CA HIS A 650 -1.53 27.79 39.49
C HIS A 650 -2.41 26.56 39.23
N GLY A 651 -3.07 26.49 38.07
CA GLY A 651 -3.96 25.39 37.69
C GLY A 651 -3.22 24.07 37.47
N ASP A 652 -2.07 24.09 36.79
CA ASP A 652 -1.35 22.87 36.37
C ASP A 652 0.18 23.07 36.40
N ALA A 653 0.94 21.99 36.55
CA ALA A 653 2.40 22.06 36.45
C ALA A 653 2.81 22.16 34.96
N GLY A 654 3.91 22.87 34.68
CA GLY A 654 4.47 22.97 33.34
C GLY A 654 5.91 22.48 33.29
N LEU A 655 6.28 21.84 32.18
CA LEU A 655 7.65 21.42 31.87
C LEU A 655 7.96 21.61 30.38
N THR A 656 9.19 22.01 30.07
CA THR A 656 9.73 22.06 28.70
C THR A 656 9.61 20.70 28.02
N GLY A 657 9.28 20.69 26.73
CA GLY A 657 9.23 19.46 25.94
C GLY A 657 8.02 18.56 26.20
N ARG A 658 6.95 19.07 26.82
CA ARG A 658 5.69 18.32 27.03
C ARG A 658 4.61 18.58 25.99
N LYS A 659 4.96 19.28 24.91
CA LYS A 659 4.06 19.64 23.80
C LYS A 659 4.61 19.26 22.42
N ILE A 660 5.49 18.26 22.36
CA ILE A 660 6.22 17.84 21.14
C ILE A 660 5.32 17.52 19.93
N ILE A 661 4.09 17.03 20.13
CA ILE A 661 3.16 16.78 19.02
C ILE A 661 2.49 18.07 18.53
N ILE A 662 2.24 19.02 19.43
CA ILE A 662 1.77 20.38 19.10
C ILE A 662 2.88 21.19 18.44
N ASP A 663 4.13 20.95 18.82
CA ASP A 663 5.28 21.61 18.19
C ASP A 663 5.52 21.14 16.75
N THR A 664 4.99 19.96 16.39
CA THR A 664 5.23 19.29 15.11
C THR A 664 3.98 19.18 14.25
N TYR A 665 3.37 17.99 14.17
CA TYR A 665 2.42 17.64 13.11
C TYR A 665 1.03 17.25 13.64
N GLY A 666 0.75 17.48 14.92
CA GLY A 666 -0.58 17.24 15.49
C GLY A 666 -1.04 15.78 15.43
N GLY A 667 -0.11 14.83 15.43
CA GLY A 667 -0.36 13.39 15.35
C GLY A 667 -0.16 12.78 13.96
N TRP A 668 -0.02 13.62 12.93
CA TRP A 668 0.33 13.18 11.58
C TRP A 668 1.83 12.89 11.43
N GLY A 669 2.20 12.17 10.38
CA GLY A 669 3.58 11.75 10.17
C GLY A 669 4.06 10.84 11.29
N ALA A 670 5.12 11.25 11.98
CA ALA A 670 5.66 10.56 13.16
C ALA A 670 6.47 11.56 14.02
N HIS A 671 6.87 11.13 15.22
CA HIS A 671 7.71 11.93 16.12
C HIS A 671 8.85 11.10 16.69
N GLY A 672 10.01 11.75 16.87
CA GLY A 672 11.25 11.13 17.33
C GLY A 672 11.36 10.89 18.83
N GLY A 673 10.61 11.69 19.60
CA GLY A 673 10.60 11.71 21.06
C GLY A 673 11.36 12.91 21.64
N GLY A 674 12.35 13.43 20.93
CA GLY A 674 13.14 14.58 21.37
C GLY A 674 12.39 15.91 21.34
N ALA A 675 12.41 16.65 22.44
CA ALA A 675 11.92 18.03 22.52
C ALA A 675 12.83 19.03 21.78
N PHE A 676 12.30 20.20 21.42
CA PHE A 676 13.06 21.24 20.72
C PHE A 676 13.54 22.35 21.64
N SER A 677 12.64 22.96 22.41
CA SER A 677 12.93 24.17 23.19
C SER A 677 14.06 24.00 24.20
N GLY A 678 14.88 25.04 24.35
CA GLY A 678 16.03 25.04 25.25
C GLY A 678 17.28 24.36 24.70
N LYS A 679 17.29 23.93 23.43
CA LYS A 679 18.41 23.19 22.86
C LYS A 679 19.11 23.97 21.76
N ASP A 680 20.44 24.07 21.83
CA ASP A 680 21.25 24.65 20.75
C ASP A 680 21.30 23.72 19.51
N PRO A 681 21.72 24.22 18.33
CA PRO A 681 21.64 23.48 17.07
C PRO A 681 22.48 22.21 16.98
N THR A 682 23.44 21.99 17.90
CA THR A 682 24.19 20.72 17.97
C THR A 682 23.32 19.55 18.46
N LYS A 683 22.21 19.83 19.15
CA LYS A 683 21.24 18.81 19.57
C LYS A 683 20.35 18.45 18.39
N VAL A 684 20.60 17.26 17.84
CA VAL A 684 19.95 16.76 16.62
C VAL A 684 18.44 16.58 16.76
N ASP A 685 17.89 16.51 17.97
CA ASP A 685 16.43 16.56 18.19
C ASP A 685 15.79 17.75 17.48
N ARG A 686 16.42 18.93 17.57
CA ARG A 686 15.94 20.17 16.97
C ARG A 686 16.43 20.30 15.52
N SER A 687 17.74 20.33 15.32
CA SER A 687 18.31 20.60 13.99
C SER A 687 17.98 19.50 12.99
N GLY A 688 17.99 18.25 13.45
CA GLY A 688 17.58 17.09 12.66
C GLY A 688 16.10 17.10 12.27
N ALA A 689 15.21 17.45 13.20
CA ALA A 689 13.79 17.60 12.87
C ALA A 689 13.55 18.75 11.87
N TYR A 690 14.25 19.88 12.02
CA TYR A 690 14.13 21.02 11.12
C TYR A 690 14.59 20.68 9.69
N ILE A 691 15.74 20.03 9.53
CA ILE A 691 16.21 19.64 8.19
C ILE A 691 15.33 18.55 7.57
N ALA A 692 14.81 17.62 8.39
CA ALA A 692 13.86 16.61 7.92
C ALA A 692 12.56 17.27 7.44
N ARG A 693 12.04 18.28 8.16
CA ARG A 693 10.90 19.09 7.70
C ARG A 693 11.22 19.75 6.36
N GLN A 694 12.38 20.38 6.22
CA GLN A 694 12.76 21.03 4.96
C GLN A 694 12.81 20.02 3.80
N ALA A 695 13.37 18.83 4.03
CA ALA A 695 13.40 17.76 3.03
C ALA A 695 12.00 17.29 2.63
N ALA A 696 11.14 16.96 3.61
CA ALA A 696 9.78 16.52 3.36
C ALA A 696 8.96 17.58 2.60
N LYS A 697 9.04 18.84 3.06
CA LYS A 697 8.38 19.99 2.42
C LYS A 697 8.86 20.18 0.99
N SER A 698 10.17 20.04 0.76
CA SER A 698 10.78 20.18 -0.56
C SER A 698 10.35 19.08 -1.54
N VAL A 699 10.20 17.84 -1.09
CA VAL A 699 9.66 16.74 -1.89
C VAL A 699 8.24 17.05 -2.38
N VAL A 700 7.36 17.49 -1.47
CA VAL A 700 5.97 17.80 -1.82
C VAL A 700 5.87 19.07 -2.68
N ALA A 701 6.58 20.13 -2.32
CA ALA A 701 6.60 21.39 -3.07
C ALA A 701 7.18 21.25 -4.49
N SER A 702 8.12 20.33 -4.70
CA SER A 702 8.69 20.02 -6.02
C SER A 702 7.77 19.13 -6.87
N GLY A 703 6.57 18.78 -6.38
CA GLY A 703 5.61 17.93 -7.09
C GLY A 703 6.03 16.47 -7.20
N LEU A 704 7.01 16.02 -6.40
CA LEU A 704 7.51 14.64 -6.45
C LEU A 704 6.61 13.67 -5.69
N ALA A 705 5.81 14.16 -4.75
CA ALA A 705 4.80 13.42 -4.02
C ALA A 705 3.72 14.39 -3.50
N ARG A 706 2.55 13.87 -3.11
CA ARG A 706 1.52 14.67 -2.42
C ARG A 706 1.69 14.67 -0.91
N ARG A 707 2.30 13.62 -0.36
CA ARG A 707 2.65 13.47 1.06
C ARG A 707 4.03 12.85 1.18
N CYS A 708 4.80 13.27 2.18
CA CYS A 708 6.14 12.76 2.40
C CYS A 708 6.47 12.73 3.90
N LEU A 709 6.99 11.59 4.36
CA LEU A 709 7.63 11.42 5.66
C LEU A 709 9.13 11.16 5.44
N VAL A 710 9.98 11.92 6.12
CA VAL A 710 11.43 11.73 6.14
C VAL A 710 11.85 11.37 7.55
N GLN A 711 12.58 10.28 7.73
CA GLN A 711 13.21 9.92 9.00
C GLN A 711 14.72 10.05 8.88
N ILE A 712 15.38 10.59 9.91
CA ILE A 712 16.83 10.56 10.06
C ILE A 712 17.21 10.10 11.47
N SER A 713 18.37 9.48 11.65
CA SER A 713 18.84 9.02 12.97
C SER A 713 20.33 9.19 13.17
N TYR A 714 20.76 9.42 14.41
CA TYR A 714 22.16 9.67 14.79
C TYR A 714 22.62 8.83 15.98
N ALA A 715 23.94 8.71 16.12
CA ALA A 715 24.63 8.32 17.34
C ALA A 715 25.45 9.51 17.85
N ILE A 716 25.53 9.66 19.18
CA ILE A 716 26.31 10.72 19.82
C ILE A 716 27.76 10.75 19.31
N GLY A 717 28.27 11.93 19.00
CA GLY A 717 29.64 12.15 18.51
C GLY A 717 29.89 11.75 17.05
N VAL A 718 28.93 11.12 16.35
CA VAL A 718 29.01 10.78 14.93
C VAL A 718 28.35 11.86 14.10
N ALA A 719 29.06 12.42 13.11
CA ALA A 719 28.54 13.49 12.27
C ALA A 719 27.54 13.00 11.21
N GLN A 720 27.81 11.85 10.58
CA GLN A 720 26.94 11.28 9.56
C GLN A 720 25.70 10.62 10.19
N PRO A 721 24.51 10.71 9.55
CA PRO A 721 23.35 9.98 10.02
C PRO A 721 23.58 8.46 9.88
N LEU A 722 23.08 7.70 10.86
CA LEU A 722 23.07 6.23 10.80
C LEU A 722 22.06 5.70 9.78
N SER A 723 20.95 6.42 9.59
CA SER A 723 19.92 6.06 8.63
C SER A 723 19.19 7.31 8.13
N VAL A 724 18.72 7.23 6.88
CA VAL A 724 17.78 8.18 6.26
C VAL A 724 16.72 7.35 5.54
N HIS A 725 15.45 7.65 5.78
CA HIS A 725 14.32 6.96 5.16
C HIS A 725 13.30 7.97 4.63
N VAL A 726 12.69 7.65 3.49
CA VAL A 726 11.63 8.43 2.84
C VAL A 726 10.45 7.47 2.60
N ASP A 727 9.25 7.92 2.95
CA ASP A 727 7.97 7.26 2.64
C ASP A 727 7.00 8.31 2.06
N THR A 728 6.51 8.08 0.84
CA THR A 728 5.55 8.99 0.19
C THR A 728 4.10 8.55 0.31
N TYR A 729 3.82 7.53 1.11
CA TYR A 729 2.49 6.95 1.31
C TYR A 729 1.83 6.50 -0.01
N GLY A 730 2.64 6.11 -0.99
CA GLY A 730 2.17 5.75 -2.33
C GLY A 730 1.80 6.93 -3.23
N THR A 731 2.04 8.17 -2.79
CA THR A 731 1.72 9.39 -3.57
C THR A 731 2.87 9.88 -4.45
N GLY A 732 4.05 9.25 -4.36
CA GLY A 732 5.23 9.62 -5.13
C GLY A 732 5.06 9.36 -6.62
N ILE A 733 5.50 10.31 -7.47
CA ILE A 733 5.52 10.14 -8.94
C ILE A 733 6.56 9.10 -9.40
N LYS A 734 7.50 8.76 -8.50
CA LYS A 734 8.52 7.74 -8.65
C LYS A 734 8.65 6.98 -7.32
N HIS A 735 9.27 5.81 -7.36
CA HIS A 735 9.51 5.01 -6.16
C HIS A 735 10.35 5.79 -5.13
N ASP A 736 10.00 5.67 -3.84
CA ASP A 736 10.67 6.31 -2.69
C ASP A 736 12.19 6.17 -2.66
N LYS A 737 12.77 5.12 -3.27
CA LYS A 737 14.23 4.95 -3.37
C LYS A 737 14.90 6.03 -4.22
N LEU A 738 14.24 6.48 -5.30
CA LEU A 738 14.75 7.55 -6.15
C LEU A 738 14.59 8.92 -5.48
N ILE A 739 13.49 9.12 -4.76
CA ILE A 739 13.25 10.33 -3.98
C ILE A 739 14.26 10.42 -2.83
N LEU A 740 14.52 9.30 -2.13
CA LEU A 740 15.58 9.22 -1.12
C LEU A 740 16.95 9.62 -1.69
N LYS A 741 17.30 9.13 -2.89
CA LYS A 741 18.56 9.48 -3.54
C LYS A 741 18.66 10.99 -3.80
N ALA A 742 17.60 11.58 -4.37
CA ALA A 742 17.56 13.03 -4.63
C ALA A 742 17.63 13.85 -3.32
N VAL A 743 16.98 13.38 -2.25
CA VAL A 743 17.09 14.00 -0.92
C VAL A 743 18.52 13.92 -0.39
N GLN A 744 19.18 12.76 -0.47
CA GLN A 744 20.56 12.59 0.01
C GLN A 744 21.59 13.36 -0.82
N GLU A 745 21.32 13.64 -2.09
CA GLU A 745 22.21 14.46 -2.94
C GLU A 745 22.07 15.96 -2.66
N LYS A 746 20.90 16.41 -2.20
CA LYS A 746 20.62 17.85 -1.99
C LYS A 746 20.73 18.30 -0.55
N PHE A 747 20.50 17.41 0.42
CA PHE A 747 20.52 17.73 1.84
C PHE A 747 21.74 17.12 2.53
N ASP A 748 22.52 17.98 3.18
CA ASP A 748 23.62 17.55 4.06
C ASP A 748 23.08 17.40 5.49
N PHE A 749 23.00 16.16 5.95
CA PHE A 749 22.46 15.80 7.25
C PHE A 749 23.49 15.86 8.39
N ARG A 750 24.71 16.36 8.18
CA ARG A 750 25.68 16.49 9.28
C ARG A 750 25.31 17.68 10.19
N PRO A 751 25.30 17.55 11.53
CA PRO A 751 24.80 18.58 12.45
C PRO A 751 25.41 19.97 12.26
N GLY A 752 26.74 20.07 12.10
CA GLY A 752 27.39 21.37 11.84
C GLY A 752 27.02 21.97 10.47
N MET A 753 26.76 21.12 9.48
CA MET A 753 26.31 21.53 8.16
C MET A 753 24.85 21.99 8.17
N ILE A 754 23.98 21.30 8.92
CA ILE A 754 22.59 21.71 9.17
C ILE A 754 22.58 23.08 9.85
N ALA A 755 23.35 23.24 10.93
CA ALA A 755 23.43 24.50 11.67
C ALA A 755 23.86 25.67 10.77
N ARG A 756 24.81 25.45 9.87
CA ARG A 756 25.24 26.46 8.89
C ARG A 756 24.17 26.71 7.82
N ASN A 757 23.67 25.67 7.17
CA ASN A 757 22.77 25.79 6.01
C ASN A 757 21.40 26.38 6.39
N LEU A 758 20.93 26.12 7.62
CA LEU A 758 19.71 26.69 8.18
C LEU A 758 19.98 27.95 9.03
N ASP A 759 21.22 28.42 9.12
CA ASP A 759 21.60 29.61 9.90
C ASP A 759 21.14 29.54 11.37
N LEU A 760 21.31 28.39 12.02
CA LEU A 760 20.74 28.11 13.34
C LEU A 760 21.55 28.76 14.49
N ASN A 761 22.79 29.20 14.27
CA ASN A 761 23.56 29.86 15.33
C ASN A 761 23.16 31.34 15.52
N ARG A 762 22.21 31.85 14.72
CA ARG A 762 21.70 33.22 14.84
C ARG A 762 20.75 33.34 16.03
N GLY A 763 21.22 33.99 17.10
CA GLY A 763 20.39 34.43 18.23
C GLY A 763 19.55 35.68 17.93
N ALA A 764 18.95 36.27 18.97
CA ALA A 764 18.08 37.46 18.96
C ALA A 764 16.57 37.22 18.72
N GLY A 765 15.95 36.34 19.52
CA GLY A 765 14.49 36.17 19.56
C GLY A 765 13.94 35.22 18.49
N ARG A 766 14.81 34.47 17.82
CA ARG A 766 14.44 33.54 16.75
C ARG A 766 13.77 32.29 17.32
N TYR A 767 14.34 31.71 18.36
CA TYR A 767 13.86 30.44 18.92
C TYR A 767 12.62 30.62 19.77
N LYS A 768 12.53 31.71 20.53
CA LYS A 768 11.33 32.04 21.32
C LYS A 768 10.08 32.10 20.44
N LYS A 769 10.20 32.62 19.21
CA LYS A 769 9.09 32.61 18.24
C LYS A 769 8.62 31.21 17.88
N THR A 770 9.50 30.21 17.87
CA THR A 770 9.14 28.80 17.57
C THR A 770 8.40 28.12 18.72
N ALA A 771 8.67 28.56 19.95
CA ALA A 771 8.24 27.89 21.18
C ALA A 771 6.75 28.00 21.49
N ALA A 772 5.95 28.66 20.64
CA ALA A 772 4.50 28.64 20.68
C ALA A 772 3.93 28.63 19.25
N TYR A 773 2.77 28.00 19.09
CA TYR A 773 2.04 27.91 17.83
C TYR A 773 2.77 27.14 16.71
N GLY A 774 3.53 26.11 17.09
CA GLY A 774 4.19 25.19 16.16
C GLY A 774 5.51 25.70 15.59
N HIS A 775 6.45 24.77 15.38
CA HIS A 775 7.75 25.05 14.76
C HIS A 775 7.69 25.04 13.22
N PHE A 776 6.64 24.48 12.65
CA PHE A 776 6.51 24.20 11.22
C PHE A 776 5.29 24.86 10.59
N GLY A 777 5.32 25.04 9.27
CA GLY A 777 4.21 25.63 8.49
C GLY A 777 4.01 27.13 8.71
N ARG A 778 5.10 27.86 8.97
CA ARG A 778 5.08 29.30 9.27
C ARG A 778 5.98 30.05 8.30
N ASP A 779 5.51 31.22 7.87
CA ASP A 779 6.16 32.00 6.80
C ASP A 779 7.15 33.05 7.31
N ASP A 780 7.44 33.05 8.61
CA ASP A 780 8.45 33.94 9.19
C ASP A 780 9.84 33.64 8.56
N PRO A 781 10.56 34.64 8.04
CA PRO A 781 11.82 34.44 7.35
C PRO A 781 12.93 33.86 8.24
N ASP A 782 12.77 33.91 9.56
CA ASP A 782 13.67 33.25 10.51
C ASP A 782 13.51 31.72 10.50
N PHE A 783 12.41 31.17 9.99
CA PHE A 783 12.20 29.72 9.90
C PHE A 783 12.74 29.21 8.57
N THR A 784 14.06 29.25 8.46
CA THR A 784 14.82 28.88 7.26
C THR A 784 14.51 27.46 6.76
N TRP A 785 14.10 26.54 7.63
CA TRP A 785 13.68 25.17 7.28
C TRP A 785 12.35 25.11 6.52
N GLU A 786 11.54 26.18 6.54
CA GLU A 786 10.32 26.28 5.74
C GLU A 786 10.60 26.73 4.30
N LYS A 787 11.84 27.14 3.97
CA LYS A 787 12.25 27.47 2.60
C LYS A 787 12.46 26.18 1.80
N VAL A 788 11.75 26.08 0.68
CA VAL A 788 11.80 24.94 -0.24
C VAL A 788 13.13 24.91 -0.99
N VAL A 789 13.71 23.72 -1.09
CA VAL A 789 14.84 23.42 -1.98
C VAL A 789 14.29 22.65 -3.18
N GLU A 790 14.52 23.14 -4.40
CA GLU A 790 14.04 22.47 -5.61
C GLU A 790 14.73 21.11 -5.80
N LEU A 791 13.93 20.05 -5.93
CA LEU A 791 14.41 18.69 -6.20
C LEU A 791 14.06 18.29 -7.63
N LYS A 792 15.03 17.67 -8.32
CA LYS A 792 14.86 17.10 -9.66
C LYS A 792 15.21 15.62 -9.61
N LEU A 793 14.43 14.80 -10.32
CA LEU A 793 14.72 13.39 -10.54
C LEU A 793 15.29 13.28 -11.94
N ASP A 794 16.61 13.03 -12.03
CA ASP A 794 17.31 12.78 -13.30
C ASP A 794 16.96 11.41 -13.90
#